data_AF-A0A938WKJ1-F1
#
_entry.id   AF-A0A938WKJ1-F1
#
_cell.length_a   1.000
_cell.length_b   1.000
_cell.length_c   1.000
_cell.angle_alpha   90.00
_cell.angle_beta   90.00
_cell.angle_gamma   90.00
#
_symmetry.space_group_name_H-M   'P 1'
#
loop_
_entity.id
_entity.type
_entity.pdbx_description
1 polymer ?
#
loop_
_entity_poly.entity_id
_entity_poly.type
_entity_poly.pdbx_seq_one_letter_code
_entity_poly.pdbx_strand_id
1 'polypeptide(L)'
;MRESQAVSWVVLKFGGTSVSSRANWNRIAAILRVRLDERLRVAVVHSAVSGVTDALLRLLDRAAGGAAQEEVARIADRHHELAAALGIGLPEAVAQQLDELARTAGGIALLGEVSDAVRARVLAAGELMATALGAAYLNAQGITTTLVDARSWLTAQPARGQKLSLLSASCSHEADPALVQRFNALPGVILTQGFIASGEGGQTVVLGRGGSDTSGAYLAARLTAARLEIWTDVPGMFSANPRAVPSARLLKSLHYDEAQEIATSGAKVLHPRCIMPVRQHGIPLYVYATQAPELPGTIISAGPADGGARLKAIALRKGITLIAMDSPGMWHEVGFLADAFAVFRQHGMSVDLVSTSETNVTVSLDPQANALDGDEVDALVEDLGRLCRVRVIGPCASLSLLGRDIRAIIHRLGEAFELFEEQHIYLISQAANDLNFTFVIDEDQGDRLVTLLHELLIRPTAHDPVLGPTWEQITQPRPDGAARDDWWRRRRAELLGLLDRRAAAYVVDLATVRAQAQALLALTSVSRICYAVKANAHPDILRCLAAAGLSFECVSPGEVTRVREAVPALARSRLLFTPNFAPRSEYELALRDEVPLTVDNLHALREWPELFRGRALFVRIDTGRGHGHHQKVRTAGTLSKFGVPLAELDELESAAAAAGARVVGLHAHTGSGHFEIGAWVEAAGVLAGVAQRFAEVGVLNLGGGLGVPERPDRPPLDLSALDAALGRFRAAHPRFELWLEPGRFLVASAGVLLARVTQLKGKGELHYVGVATGMNSLIRPALYGAWHEIVNLSRLDEPAGRLCTVVGPICESGDVLGHDRLLPQCREGDVLLVATAGAYGAAMASHYNLREPAPEVML
;
A
#
# COMPACT_ATOMS: atom_id res chain seq x y z
N MET A 1 22.24 -54.38 -5.88
CA MET A 1 21.35 -53.55 -6.71
C MET A 1 21.43 -52.13 -6.20
N ARG A 2 22.09 -51.22 -6.93
CA ARG A 2 22.04 -49.78 -6.64
C ARG A 2 20.74 -49.29 -7.26
N GLU A 3 19.83 -48.77 -6.45
CA GLU A 3 18.66 -48.04 -6.96
C GLU A 3 19.15 -46.93 -7.88
N SER A 4 18.65 -46.96 -9.12
CA SER A 4 18.83 -45.89 -10.10
C SER A 4 18.33 -44.58 -9.48
N GLN A 5 19.24 -43.66 -9.15
CA GLN A 5 18.86 -42.29 -8.77
C GLN A 5 18.03 -41.69 -9.92
N ALA A 6 16.72 -41.55 -9.68
CA ALA A 6 15.83 -40.92 -10.65
C ALA A 6 16.33 -39.51 -10.95
N VAL A 7 16.52 -39.21 -12.23
CA VAL A 7 16.99 -37.91 -12.69
C VAL A 7 15.95 -36.86 -12.33
N SER A 8 16.34 -35.87 -11.53
CA SER A 8 15.45 -34.82 -11.03
C SER A 8 15.46 -33.60 -11.95
N TRP A 9 14.31 -33.28 -12.54
CA TRP A 9 14.11 -32.10 -13.38
C TRP A 9 13.70 -30.87 -12.56
N VAL A 10 14.20 -29.71 -12.94
CA VAL A 10 13.68 -28.40 -12.52
C VAL A 10 13.26 -27.61 -13.76
N VAL A 11 12.06 -27.04 -13.72
CA VAL A 11 11.54 -26.20 -14.81
C VAL A 11 11.61 -24.75 -14.40
N LEU A 12 12.27 -23.91 -15.19
CA LEU A 12 12.37 -22.47 -14.96
C LEU A 12 11.58 -21.75 -16.03
N LYS A 13 10.61 -20.92 -15.64
CA LYS A 13 9.88 -20.06 -16.54
C LYS A 13 10.33 -18.61 -16.39
N PHE A 14 10.74 -17.95 -17.47
CA PHE A 14 11.05 -16.51 -17.47
C PHE A 14 10.00 -15.70 -18.23
N GLY A 15 9.55 -14.58 -17.64
CA GLY A 15 8.65 -13.63 -18.30
C GLY A 15 9.34 -12.75 -19.37
N GLY A 16 8.55 -12.04 -20.17
CA GLY A 16 9.08 -11.23 -21.28
C GLY A 16 10.05 -10.14 -20.83
N THR A 17 9.78 -9.48 -19.71
CA THR A 17 10.69 -8.48 -19.10
C THR A 17 12.03 -9.10 -18.68
N SER A 18 12.01 -10.36 -18.23
CA SER A 18 13.20 -11.10 -17.81
C SER A 18 14.13 -11.43 -19.00
N VAL A 19 13.61 -11.59 -20.22
CA VAL A 19 14.40 -11.95 -21.39
C VAL A 19 14.72 -10.79 -22.33
N SER A 20 14.48 -9.56 -21.89
CA SER A 20 14.54 -8.35 -22.76
C SER A 20 15.84 -7.54 -22.65
N SER A 21 16.81 -7.94 -21.82
CA SER A 21 18.07 -7.19 -21.66
C SER A 21 19.26 -8.10 -21.41
N ARG A 22 20.46 -7.66 -21.80
CA ARG A 22 21.71 -8.37 -21.50
C ARG A 22 21.94 -8.54 -20.00
N ALA A 23 21.63 -7.52 -19.20
CA ALA A 23 21.77 -7.61 -17.74
C ALA A 23 20.95 -8.77 -17.17
N ASN A 24 19.71 -8.95 -17.62
CA ASN A 24 18.89 -10.07 -17.18
C ASN A 24 19.37 -11.41 -17.75
N TRP A 25 19.81 -11.47 -19.01
CA TRP A 25 20.39 -12.69 -19.58
C TRP A 25 21.67 -13.15 -18.86
N ASN A 26 22.52 -12.22 -18.41
CA ASN A 26 23.65 -12.54 -17.54
C ASN A 26 23.18 -13.17 -16.22
N ARG A 27 22.09 -12.65 -15.63
CA ARG A 27 21.48 -13.22 -14.40
C ARG A 27 20.87 -14.58 -14.65
N ILE A 28 20.16 -14.78 -15.77
CA ILE A 28 19.63 -16.08 -16.21
C ILE A 28 20.77 -17.10 -16.30
N ALA A 29 21.88 -16.76 -16.96
CA ALA A 29 23.05 -17.64 -17.06
C ALA A 29 23.63 -17.99 -15.67
N ALA A 30 23.67 -17.04 -14.74
CA ALA A 30 24.10 -17.30 -13.36
C ALA A 30 23.13 -18.24 -12.62
N ILE A 31 21.82 -18.01 -12.71
CA ILE A 31 20.78 -18.87 -12.13
C ILE A 31 20.92 -20.30 -12.67
N LEU A 32 21.08 -20.46 -13.98
CA LEU A 32 21.23 -21.78 -14.60
C LEU A 32 22.48 -22.52 -14.10
N ARG A 33 23.62 -21.82 -13.95
CA ARG A 33 24.84 -22.43 -13.39
C ARG A 33 24.62 -22.95 -11.97
N VAL A 34 23.97 -22.17 -11.10
CA VAL A 34 23.65 -22.62 -9.74
C VAL A 34 22.80 -23.91 -9.75
N ARG A 35 21.79 -24.00 -10.61
CA ARG A 35 20.94 -25.20 -10.71
C ARG A 35 21.67 -26.41 -11.31
N LEU A 36 22.59 -26.18 -12.24
CA LEU A 36 23.44 -27.24 -12.79
C LEU A 36 24.43 -27.76 -11.73
N ASP A 37 24.96 -26.88 -10.87
CA ASP A 37 25.84 -27.25 -9.75
C ASP A 37 25.10 -28.06 -8.67
N GLU A 38 23.80 -27.84 -8.49
CA GLU A 38 22.89 -28.69 -7.70
C GLU A 38 22.69 -30.10 -8.30
N ARG A 39 23.31 -30.42 -9.44
CA ARG A 39 23.18 -31.67 -10.22
C ARG A 39 21.76 -31.94 -10.72
N LEU A 40 20.98 -30.89 -10.95
CA LEU A 40 19.63 -30.99 -11.52
C LEU A 40 19.66 -30.93 -13.05
N ARG A 41 18.69 -31.58 -13.69
CA ARG A 41 18.40 -31.35 -15.12
C ARG A 41 17.51 -30.12 -15.25
N VAL A 42 17.88 -29.20 -16.13
CA VAL A 42 17.21 -27.91 -16.25
C VAL A 42 16.47 -27.81 -17.57
N ALA A 43 15.16 -27.51 -17.49
CA ALA A 43 14.34 -27.11 -18.63
C ALA A 43 13.89 -25.66 -18.44
N VAL A 44 14.09 -24.83 -19.46
CA VAL A 44 13.75 -23.41 -19.47
C VAL A 44 12.60 -23.19 -20.44
N VAL A 45 11.55 -22.56 -19.94
CA VAL A 45 10.45 -22.01 -20.73
C VAL A 45 10.58 -20.49 -20.64
N HIS A 46 10.44 -19.75 -21.73
CA HIS A 46 10.28 -18.30 -21.56
C HIS A 46 9.35 -17.70 -22.58
N SER A 47 8.87 -16.50 -22.25
CA SER A 47 7.98 -15.69 -23.09
C SER A 47 8.74 -14.98 -24.22
N ALA A 48 7.98 -14.39 -25.15
CA ALA A 48 8.48 -13.43 -26.12
C ALA A 48 9.13 -12.22 -25.43
N VAL A 49 10.00 -11.52 -26.16
CA VAL A 49 10.61 -10.26 -25.68
C VAL A 49 9.51 -9.24 -25.35
N SER A 50 9.67 -8.50 -24.26
CA SER A 50 8.69 -7.50 -23.78
C SER A 50 8.30 -6.54 -24.91
N GLY A 51 7.00 -6.36 -25.12
CA GLY A 51 6.40 -5.50 -26.16
C GLY A 51 6.23 -6.15 -27.54
N VAL A 52 6.83 -7.33 -27.80
CA VAL A 52 6.73 -8.01 -29.10
C VAL A 52 5.33 -8.59 -29.32
N THR A 53 4.72 -9.24 -28.33
CA THR A 53 3.36 -9.78 -28.47
C THR A 53 2.34 -8.68 -28.78
N ASP A 54 2.47 -7.51 -28.14
CA ASP A 54 1.60 -6.36 -28.42
C ASP A 54 1.83 -5.79 -29.83
N ALA A 55 3.08 -5.78 -30.31
CA ALA A 55 3.40 -5.41 -31.68
C ALA A 55 2.83 -6.40 -32.70
N LEU A 56 2.83 -7.70 -32.39
CA LEU A 56 2.21 -8.74 -33.22
C LEU A 56 0.68 -8.59 -33.27
N LEU A 57 0.03 -8.24 -32.15
CA LEU A 57 -1.41 -7.93 -32.15
C LEU A 57 -1.71 -6.69 -33.00
N ARG A 58 -0.98 -5.59 -32.82
CA ARG A 58 -1.12 -4.39 -33.66
C ARG A 58 -0.87 -4.66 -35.14
N LEU A 59 0.09 -5.54 -35.45
CA LEU A 59 0.34 -5.99 -36.82
C LEU A 59 -0.90 -6.66 -37.39
N LEU A 60 -1.53 -7.59 -36.65
CA LEU A 60 -2.75 -8.28 -37.10
C LEU A 60 -3.90 -7.29 -37.34
N ASP A 61 -4.05 -6.29 -36.48
CA ASP A 61 -5.12 -5.28 -36.59
C ASP A 61 -4.90 -4.32 -37.77
N ARG A 62 -3.64 -3.97 -38.07
CA ARG A 62 -3.28 -3.05 -39.16
C ARG A 62 -3.06 -3.72 -40.51
N ALA A 63 -2.76 -5.02 -40.52
CA ALA A 63 -2.44 -5.75 -41.73
C ALA A 63 -3.60 -5.80 -42.73
N ALA A 64 -4.84 -5.92 -42.24
CA ALA A 64 -6.03 -5.90 -43.11
C ALA A 64 -6.19 -4.56 -43.87
N GLY A 65 -5.68 -3.45 -43.31
CA GLY A 65 -5.68 -2.13 -43.94
C GLY A 65 -4.40 -1.80 -44.74
N GLY A 66 -3.49 -2.76 -44.94
CA GLY A 66 -2.26 -2.55 -45.72
C GLY A 66 -1.13 -1.80 -45.02
N ALA A 67 -1.23 -1.55 -43.71
CA ALA A 67 -0.26 -0.75 -42.93
C ALA A 67 0.62 -1.58 -41.98
N ALA A 68 0.91 -2.85 -42.31
CA ALA A 68 1.65 -3.76 -41.43
C ALA A 68 3.18 -3.61 -41.47
N GLN A 69 3.73 -2.97 -42.52
CA GLN A 69 5.18 -2.91 -42.76
C GLN A 69 5.94 -2.25 -41.59
N GLU A 70 5.36 -1.22 -40.98
CA GLU A 70 5.96 -0.50 -39.85
C GLU A 70 6.07 -1.38 -38.59
N GLU A 71 5.06 -2.19 -38.28
CA GLU A 71 5.12 -3.08 -37.11
C GLU A 71 6.07 -4.25 -37.35
N VAL A 72 6.17 -4.78 -38.59
CA VAL A 72 7.19 -5.78 -38.96
C VAL A 72 8.59 -5.23 -38.74
N ALA A 73 8.87 -4.01 -39.22
CA ALA A 73 10.16 -3.36 -39.03
C ALA A 73 10.48 -3.15 -37.54
N ARG A 74 9.51 -2.66 -36.75
CA ARG A 74 9.67 -2.48 -35.30
C ARG A 74 9.99 -3.80 -34.58
N ILE A 75 9.35 -4.89 -34.97
CA ILE A 75 9.63 -6.22 -34.43
C ILE A 75 11.05 -6.65 -34.82
N ALA A 76 11.45 -6.47 -36.07
CA ALA A 76 12.80 -6.79 -36.55
C ALA A 76 13.86 -5.99 -35.78
N ASP A 77 13.71 -4.67 -35.69
CA ASP A 77 14.65 -3.77 -34.99
C ASP A 77 14.84 -4.21 -33.55
N ARG A 78 13.74 -4.52 -32.84
CA ARG A 78 13.80 -4.97 -31.45
C ARG A 78 14.64 -6.24 -31.25
N HIS A 79 14.56 -7.19 -32.19
CA HIS A 79 15.36 -8.43 -32.12
C HIS A 79 16.82 -8.20 -32.52
N HIS A 80 17.10 -7.33 -33.49
CA HIS A 80 18.46 -6.94 -33.86
C HIS A 80 19.17 -6.20 -32.72
N GLU A 81 18.49 -5.23 -32.10
CA GLU A 81 19.00 -4.50 -30.93
C GLU A 81 19.35 -5.46 -29.78
N LEU A 82 18.48 -6.42 -29.49
CA LEU A 82 18.74 -7.39 -28.42
C LEU A 82 19.91 -8.31 -28.78
N ALA A 83 19.98 -8.83 -30.01
CA ALA A 83 21.11 -9.65 -30.46
C ALA A 83 22.45 -8.89 -30.35
N ALA A 84 22.47 -7.64 -30.83
CA ALA A 84 23.64 -6.77 -30.73
C ALA A 84 24.02 -6.49 -29.28
N ALA A 85 23.06 -6.17 -28.41
CA ALA A 85 23.31 -5.94 -26.99
C ALA A 85 23.90 -7.19 -26.31
N LEU A 86 23.38 -8.38 -26.63
CA LEU A 86 23.87 -9.68 -26.16
C LEU A 86 25.25 -10.05 -26.70
N GLY A 87 25.75 -9.35 -27.72
CA GLY A 87 27.04 -9.64 -28.36
C GLY A 87 27.01 -10.89 -29.24
N ILE A 88 25.84 -11.22 -29.80
CA ILE A 88 25.64 -12.35 -30.71
C ILE A 88 25.18 -11.84 -32.08
N GLY A 89 25.46 -12.61 -33.14
CA GLY A 89 24.81 -12.39 -34.43
C GLY A 89 23.32 -12.75 -34.37
N LEU A 90 22.52 -12.21 -35.30
CA LEU A 90 21.12 -12.61 -35.42
C LEU A 90 21.06 -14.09 -35.86
N PRO A 91 20.42 -14.99 -35.08
CA PRO A 91 20.32 -16.39 -35.46
C PRO A 91 19.51 -16.54 -36.75
N GLU A 92 19.91 -17.50 -37.60
CA GLU A 92 19.22 -17.79 -38.87
C GLU A 92 17.73 -18.07 -38.66
N ALA A 93 17.38 -18.81 -37.60
CA ALA A 93 16.00 -19.08 -37.24
C ALA A 93 15.18 -17.80 -36.98
N VAL A 94 15.80 -16.74 -36.43
CA VAL A 94 15.11 -15.46 -36.21
C VAL A 94 14.88 -14.75 -37.55
N ALA A 95 15.89 -14.73 -38.43
CA ALA A 95 15.74 -14.15 -39.77
C ALA A 95 14.61 -14.83 -40.56
N GLN A 96 14.57 -16.16 -40.55
CA GLN A 96 13.50 -16.94 -41.20
C GLN A 96 12.10 -16.62 -40.65
N GLN A 97 11.96 -16.40 -39.33
CA GLN A 97 10.69 -16.01 -38.73
C GLN A 97 10.27 -14.58 -39.12
N LEU A 98 11.21 -13.64 -39.23
CA LEU A 98 10.93 -12.28 -39.69
C LEU A 98 10.46 -12.28 -41.15
N ASP A 99 11.08 -13.09 -42.02
CA ASP A 99 10.67 -13.25 -43.42
C ASP A 99 9.27 -13.88 -43.54
N GLU A 100 8.98 -14.89 -42.72
CA GLU A 100 7.64 -15.51 -42.65
C GLU A 100 6.58 -14.53 -42.13
N LEU A 101 6.93 -13.69 -41.15
CA LEU A 101 6.05 -12.66 -40.61
C LEU A 101 5.72 -11.61 -41.67
N ALA A 102 6.71 -11.15 -42.43
CA ALA A 102 6.53 -10.21 -43.54
C ALA A 102 5.63 -10.80 -44.65
N ARG A 103 5.86 -12.07 -45.04
CA ARG A 103 5.02 -12.77 -46.02
C ARG A 103 3.59 -12.96 -45.53
N THR A 104 3.41 -13.33 -44.27
CA THR A 104 2.08 -13.48 -43.66
C THR A 104 1.33 -12.15 -43.61
N ALA A 105 2.02 -11.06 -43.24
CA ALA A 105 1.44 -9.71 -43.23
C ALA A 105 0.99 -9.28 -44.64
N GLY A 106 1.79 -9.55 -45.67
CA GLY A 106 1.41 -9.31 -47.06
C GLY A 106 0.21 -10.15 -47.50
N GLY A 107 0.14 -11.42 -47.09
CA GLY A 107 -1.01 -12.29 -47.35
C GLY A 107 -2.31 -11.80 -46.70
N ILE A 108 -2.23 -11.30 -45.46
CA ILE A 108 -3.38 -10.69 -44.77
C ILE A 108 -3.87 -9.44 -45.52
N ALA A 109 -2.94 -8.57 -45.96
CA ALA A 109 -3.29 -7.36 -46.69
C ALA A 109 -4.00 -7.66 -48.03
N LEU A 110 -3.65 -8.77 -48.70
CA LEU A 110 -4.30 -9.20 -49.93
C LEU A 110 -5.70 -9.77 -49.70
N LEU A 111 -5.92 -10.48 -48.60
CA LEU A 111 -7.20 -11.13 -48.30
C LEU A 111 -8.19 -10.19 -47.58
N GLY A 112 -7.70 -9.17 -46.87
CA GLY A 112 -8.52 -8.24 -46.08
C GLY A 112 -9.13 -8.87 -44.82
N GLU A 113 -8.81 -10.13 -44.53
CA GLU A 113 -9.32 -10.88 -43.39
C GLU A 113 -8.18 -11.63 -42.66
N VAL A 114 -8.40 -11.94 -41.38
CA VAL A 114 -7.45 -12.66 -40.54
C VAL A 114 -8.16 -13.79 -39.80
N SER A 115 -7.88 -15.03 -40.17
CA SER A 115 -8.39 -16.20 -39.46
C SER A 115 -7.63 -16.46 -38.15
N ASP A 116 -8.29 -17.13 -37.20
CA ASP A 116 -7.68 -17.49 -35.91
C ASP A 116 -6.41 -18.34 -36.05
N ALA A 117 -6.33 -19.18 -37.08
CA ALA A 117 -5.14 -19.97 -37.37
C ALA A 117 -3.95 -19.09 -37.77
N VAL A 118 -4.19 -18.05 -38.56
CA VAL A 118 -3.16 -17.06 -38.92
C VAL A 118 -2.78 -16.22 -37.70
N ARG A 119 -3.75 -15.79 -36.89
CA ARG A 119 -3.49 -15.07 -35.62
C ARG A 119 -2.59 -15.90 -34.70
N ALA A 120 -2.89 -17.17 -34.48
CA ALA A 120 -2.08 -18.06 -33.65
C ALA A 120 -0.65 -18.22 -34.18
N ARG A 121 -0.48 -18.37 -35.50
CA ARG A 121 0.84 -18.48 -36.13
C ARG A 121 1.68 -17.21 -35.98
N VAL A 122 1.06 -16.04 -36.20
CA VAL A 122 1.74 -14.74 -36.03
C VAL A 122 2.15 -14.52 -34.57
N LEU A 123 1.26 -14.79 -33.62
CA LEU A 123 1.57 -14.63 -32.20
C LEU A 123 2.68 -15.59 -31.73
N ALA A 124 2.74 -16.80 -32.27
CA ALA A 124 3.78 -17.77 -31.96
C ALA A 124 5.19 -17.33 -32.41
N ALA A 125 5.31 -16.49 -33.44
CA ALA A 125 6.60 -16.02 -33.95
C ALA A 125 7.41 -15.29 -32.87
N GLY A 126 6.77 -14.54 -31.98
CA GLY A 126 7.44 -13.83 -30.89
C GLY A 126 8.20 -14.77 -29.94
N GLU A 127 7.59 -15.91 -29.60
CA GLU A 127 8.17 -16.93 -28.72
C GLU A 127 9.31 -17.69 -29.42
N LEU A 128 9.12 -18.03 -30.69
CA LEU A 128 10.11 -18.71 -31.53
C LEU A 128 11.38 -17.86 -31.70
N MET A 129 11.23 -16.57 -32.02
CA MET A 129 12.37 -15.66 -32.18
C MET A 129 13.11 -15.41 -30.86
N ALA A 130 12.37 -15.19 -29.77
CA ALA A 130 12.98 -14.92 -28.47
C ALA A 130 13.82 -16.11 -27.98
N THR A 131 13.29 -17.33 -28.10
CA THR A 131 14.00 -18.55 -27.64
C THR A 131 15.20 -18.89 -28.51
N ALA A 132 15.16 -18.58 -29.81
CA ALA A 132 16.33 -18.70 -30.68
C ALA A 132 17.48 -17.77 -30.25
N LEU A 133 17.18 -16.51 -29.89
CA LEU A 133 18.17 -15.58 -29.32
C LEU A 133 18.72 -16.08 -27.98
N GLY A 134 17.84 -16.57 -27.10
CA GLY A 134 18.23 -17.13 -25.81
C GLY A 134 19.19 -18.31 -25.93
N ALA A 135 18.88 -19.27 -26.82
CA ALA A 135 19.74 -20.43 -27.09
C ALA A 135 21.12 -20.00 -27.61
N ALA A 136 21.17 -19.07 -28.56
CA ALA A 136 22.42 -18.58 -29.12
C ALA A 136 23.29 -17.90 -28.05
N TYR A 137 22.69 -17.04 -27.22
CA TYR A 137 23.40 -16.37 -26.14
C TYR A 137 23.90 -17.35 -25.07
N LEU A 138 23.08 -18.27 -24.58
CA LEU A 138 23.50 -19.24 -23.55
C LEU A 138 24.65 -20.13 -24.03
N ASN A 139 24.60 -20.60 -25.29
CA ASN A 139 25.69 -21.36 -25.88
C ASN A 139 26.97 -20.51 -26.02
N ALA A 140 26.86 -19.23 -26.40
CA ALA A 140 27.99 -18.31 -26.44
C ALA A 140 28.62 -18.05 -25.05
N GLN A 141 27.83 -18.17 -23.97
CA GLN A 141 28.31 -18.10 -22.57
C GLN A 141 28.84 -19.44 -22.03
N GLY A 142 28.99 -20.46 -22.88
CA GLY A 142 29.50 -21.78 -22.51
C GLY A 142 28.50 -22.69 -21.79
N ILE A 143 27.20 -22.36 -21.82
CA ILE A 143 26.14 -23.20 -21.26
C ILE A 143 25.52 -23.99 -22.43
N THR A 144 25.88 -25.28 -22.54
CA THR A 144 25.32 -26.17 -23.58
C THR A 144 23.80 -26.16 -23.50
N THR A 145 23.15 -25.64 -24.55
CA THR A 145 21.70 -25.41 -24.58
C THR A 145 21.10 -25.97 -25.86
N THR A 146 20.11 -26.85 -25.71
CA THR A 146 19.36 -27.47 -26.81
C THR A 146 17.98 -26.81 -26.94
N LEU A 147 17.71 -26.16 -28.07
CA LEU A 147 16.41 -25.57 -28.37
C LEU A 147 15.42 -26.65 -28.85
N VAL A 148 14.26 -26.74 -28.21
CA VAL A 148 13.18 -27.69 -28.55
C VAL A 148 11.89 -26.92 -28.80
N ASP A 149 11.24 -27.17 -29.93
CA ASP A 149 9.96 -26.52 -30.26
C ASP A 149 8.83 -27.02 -29.34
N ALA A 150 8.10 -26.12 -28.70
CA ALA A 150 6.99 -26.43 -27.80
C ALA A 150 5.87 -27.22 -28.48
N ARG A 151 5.66 -27.00 -29.78
CA ARG A 151 4.64 -27.72 -30.57
C ARG A 151 4.99 -29.21 -30.75
N SER A 152 6.24 -29.60 -30.53
CA SER A 152 6.69 -31.01 -30.62
C SER A 152 6.44 -31.84 -29.36
N TRP A 153 6.06 -31.21 -28.25
CA TRP A 153 5.81 -31.88 -26.98
C TRP A 153 4.51 -31.44 -26.29
N LEU A 154 3.97 -30.28 -26.65
CA LEU A 154 2.72 -29.76 -26.11
C LEU A 154 1.63 -29.79 -27.16
N THR A 155 0.59 -30.60 -26.91
CA THR A 155 -0.56 -30.77 -27.80
C THR A 155 -1.82 -30.32 -27.11
N ALA A 156 -2.57 -29.44 -27.78
CA ALA A 156 -3.83 -28.94 -27.31
C ALA A 156 -4.94 -29.97 -27.45
N GLN A 157 -5.87 -29.94 -26.50
CA GLN A 157 -7.02 -30.82 -26.44
C GLN A 157 -8.29 -29.96 -26.36
N PRO A 158 -9.36 -30.34 -27.07
CA PRO A 158 -10.64 -29.67 -26.94
C PRO A 158 -11.21 -29.88 -25.52
N ALA A 159 -11.89 -28.86 -24.99
CA ALA A 159 -12.72 -29.04 -23.81
C ALA A 159 -13.88 -30.00 -24.14
N ARG A 160 -14.36 -30.78 -23.16
CA ARG A 160 -15.44 -31.78 -23.37
C ARG A 160 -16.63 -31.13 -24.09
N GLY A 161 -16.94 -31.63 -25.29
CA GLY A 161 -18.09 -31.19 -26.10
C GLY A 161 -17.89 -29.87 -26.85
N GLN A 162 -16.69 -29.28 -26.88
CA GLN A 162 -16.40 -28.02 -27.57
C GLN A 162 -15.39 -28.19 -28.70
N LYS A 163 -15.43 -27.30 -29.69
CA LYS A 163 -14.37 -27.19 -30.70
C LYS A 163 -13.09 -26.64 -30.06
N LEU A 164 -11.94 -27.03 -30.60
CA LEU A 164 -10.64 -26.53 -30.16
C LEU A 164 -10.55 -25.01 -30.38
N SER A 165 -10.30 -24.24 -29.32
CA SER A 165 -9.96 -22.83 -29.44
C SER A 165 -8.49 -22.68 -29.86
N LEU A 166 -8.24 -22.01 -30.99
CA LEU A 166 -6.88 -21.78 -31.49
C LEU A 166 -6.16 -20.66 -30.73
N LEU A 167 -6.91 -19.76 -30.07
CA LEU A 167 -6.40 -18.58 -29.38
C LEU A 167 -6.41 -18.68 -27.85
N SER A 168 -7.07 -19.70 -27.30
CA SER A 168 -7.11 -19.99 -25.86
C SER A 168 -7.20 -21.50 -25.63
N ALA A 169 -6.21 -22.22 -26.17
CA ALA A 169 -6.15 -23.67 -26.07
C ALA A 169 -5.83 -24.13 -24.64
N SER A 170 -6.29 -25.34 -24.31
CA SER A 170 -5.85 -26.11 -23.13
C SER A 170 -5.10 -27.34 -23.60
N CYS A 171 -4.15 -27.84 -22.81
CA CYS A 171 -3.34 -29.00 -23.18
C CYS A 171 -3.40 -30.06 -22.07
N SER A 172 -3.07 -31.30 -22.43
CA SER A 172 -2.83 -32.34 -21.41
C SER A 172 -1.53 -32.07 -20.68
N HIS A 173 -1.59 -32.26 -19.37
CA HIS A 173 -0.48 -32.13 -18.44
C HIS A 173 -0.19 -33.42 -17.68
N GLU A 174 -0.75 -34.55 -18.13
CA GLU A 174 -0.47 -35.87 -17.57
C GLU A 174 1.02 -36.22 -17.70
N ALA A 175 1.55 -36.98 -16.73
CA ALA A 175 2.94 -37.44 -16.77
C ALA A 175 3.23 -38.23 -18.06
N ASP A 176 4.34 -37.91 -18.73
CA ASP A 176 4.71 -38.49 -20.03
C ASP A 176 6.12 -39.12 -19.96
N PRO A 177 6.21 -40.43 -19.69
CA PRO A 177 7.49 -41.14 -19.61
C PRO A 177 8.29 -41.10 -20.92
N ALA A 178 7.62 -41.05 -22.08
CA ALA A 178 8.29 -40.99 -23.37
C ALA A 178 8.95 -39.61 -23.58
N LEU A 179 8.26 -38.54 -23.17
CA LEU A 179 8.83 -37.19 -23.14
C LEU A 179 10.05 -37.11 -22.21
N VAL A 180 9.96 -37.69 -21.01
CA VAL A 180 11.08 -37.73 -20.06
C VAL A 180 12.29 -38.44 -20.65
N GLN A 181 12.11 -39.60 -21.30
CA GLN A 181 13.19 -40.31 -21.97
C GLN A 181 13.82 -39.48 -23.11
N ARG A 182 12.97 -38.87 -23.95
CA ARG A 182 13.41 -37.99 -25.04
C ARG A 182 14.22 -36.82 -24.50
N PHE A 183 13.74 -36.17 -23.44
CA PHE A 183 14.40 -35.03 -22.83
C PHE A 183 15.71 -35.45 -22.16
N ASN A 184 15.76 -36.58 -21.46
CA ASN A 184 16.99 -37.11 -20.84
C ASN A 184 18.10 -37.41 -21.87
N ALA A 185 17.75 -37.80 -23.09
CA ALA A 185 18.71 -38.06 -24.16
C ALA A 185 19.36 -36.78 -24.74
N LEU A 186 18.77 -35.61 -24.51
CA LEU A 186 19.31 -34.34 -25.00
C LEU A 186 20.43 -33.81 -24.08
N PRO A 187 21.49 -33.22 -24.64
CA PRO A 187 22.58 -32.66 -23.86
C PRO A 187 22.22 -31.29 -23.26
N GLY A 188 22.77 -31.01 -22.09
CA GLY A 188 22.73 -29.70 -21.46
C GLY A 188 21.35 -29.23 -21.01
N VAL A 189 21.15 -27.91 -21.03
CA VAL A 189 19.88 -27.24 -20.70
C VAL A 189 18.92 -27.37 -21.87
N ILE A 190 17.66 -27.71 -21.61
CA ILE A 190 16.62 -27.67 -22.64
C ILE A 190 15.97 -26.29 -22.62
N LEU A 191 15.94 -25.60 -23.75
CA LEU A 191 15.22 -24.34 -23.91
C LEU A 191 14.00 -24.56 -24.81
N THR A 192 12.83 -24.08 -24.41
CA THR A 192 11.60 -24.21 -25.18
C THR A 192 10.69 -22.99 -25.00
N GLN A 193 9.69 -22.86 -25.86
CA GLN A 193 8.79 -21.72 -25.90
C GLN A 193 7.68 -21.83 -24.85
N GLY A 194 7.25 -20.69 -24.29
CA GLY A 194 5.97 -20.59 -23.62
C GLY A 194 4.83 -20.31 -24.60
N PHE A 195 3.59 -20.30 -24.10
CA PHE A 195 2.39 -19.78 -24.78
C PHE A 195 1.91 -20.52 -26.04
N ILE A 196 2.76 -21.27 -26.74
CA ILE A 196 2.44 -21.96 -27.99
C ILE A 196 2.31 -23.47 -27.79
N ALA A 197 1.46 -24.10 -28.60
CA ALA A 197 1.27 -25.55 -28.65
C ALA A 197 0.85 -26.01 -30.06
N SER A 198 0.78 -27.33 -30.28
CA SER A 198 0.22 -27.92 -31.50
C SER A 198 -1.24 -28.31 -31.32
N GLY A 199 -2.09 -27.99 -32.30
CA GLY A 199 -3.44 -28.56 -32.42
C GLY A 199 -3.46 -29.89 -33.17
N GLU A 200 -4.67 -30.38 -33.47
CA GLU A 200 -4.88 -31.53 -34.36
C GLU A 200 -4.28 -31.24 -35.75
N GLY A 201 -3.61 -32.22 -36.36
CA GLY A 201 -2.98 -32.03 -37.69
C GLY A 201 -1.72 -31.17 -37.73
N GLY A 202 -1.15 -30.78 -36.57
CA GLY A 202 0.13 -30.06 -36.51
C GLY A 202 0.03 -28.54 -36.62
N GLN A 203 -1.19 -27.98 -36.67
CA GLN A 203 -1.41 -26.54 -36.71
C GLN A 203 -0.97 -25.85 -35.42
N THR A 204 -0.47 -24.61 -35.53
CA THR A 204 -0.06 -23.83 -34.35
C THR A 204 -1.29 -23.28 -33.61
N VAL A 205 -1.31 -23.45 -32.29
CA VAL A 205 -2.30 -22.86 -31.39
C VAL A 205 -1.62 -22.13 -30.24
N VAL A 206 -2.33 -21.21 -29.61
CA VAL A 206 -1.82 -20.46 -28.46
C VAL A 206 -2.72 -20.65 -27.24
N LEU A 207 -2.11 -20.57 -26.05
CA LEU A 207 -2.78 -20.86 -24.79
C LEU A 207 -3.57 -19.67 -24.23
N GLY A 208 -3.49 -18.49 -24.85
CA GLY A 208 -4.13 -17.27 -24.35
C GLY A 208 -3.38 -16.61 -23.19
N ARG A 209 -4.08 -15.79 -22.40
CA ARG A 209 -3.46 -15.05 -21.28
C ARG A 209 -2.80 -15.99 -20.27
N GLY A 210 -1.60 -15.60 -19.82
CA GLY A 210 -0.78 -16.42 -18.92
C GLY A 210 -0.25 -17.71 -19.54
N GLY A 211 -0.26 -17.81 -20.87
CA GLY A 211 0.12 -19.03 -21.57
C GLY A 211 1.53 -19.49 -21.24
N SER A 212 2.51 -18.60 -21.10
CA SER A 212 3.89 -19.01 -20.78
C SER A 212 4.04 -19.59 -19.37
N ASP A 213 3.36 -19.03 -18.36
CA ASP A 213 3.34 -19.61 -16.99
C ASP A 213 2.71 -21.01 -17.04
N THR A 214 1.61 -21.12 -17.78
CA THR A 214 0.87 -22.38 -17.97
C THR A 214 1.71 -23.43 -18.71
N SER A 215 2.47 -23.04 -19.74
CA SER A 215 3.42 -23.92 -20.44
C SER A 215 4.51 -24.45 -19.49
N GLY A 216 5.04 -23.60 -18.60
CA GLY A 216 5.98 -24.03 -17.56
C GLY A 216 5.39 -25.08 -16.63
N ALA A 217 4.15 -24.87 -16.18
CA ALA A 217 3.42 -25.82 -15.35
C ALA A 217 3.10 -27.13 -16.07
N TYR A 218 2.69 -27.08 -17.34
CA TYR A 218 2.48 -28.27 -18.15
C TYR A 218 3.77 -29.06 -18.35
N LEU A 219 4.89 -28.39 -18.64
CA LEU A 219 6.17 -29.07 -18.79
C LEU A 219 6.63 -29.71 -17.47
N ALA A 220 6.47 -29.00 -16.35
CA ALA A 220 6.82 -29.52 -15.03
C ALA A 220 6.00 -30.78 -14.68
N ALA A 221 4.68 -30.74 -14.92
CA ALA A 221 3.78 -31.86 -14.71
C ALA A 221 4.14 -33.07 -15.59
N ARG A 222 4.32 -32.85 -16.90
CA ARG A 222 4.67 -33.92 -17.86
C ARG A 222 6.02 -34.58 -17.56
N LEU A 223 6.99 -33.79 -17.08
CA LEU A 223 8.31 -34.29 -16.69
C LEU A 223 8.37 -34.85 -15.26
N THR A 224 7.29 -34.77 -14.48
CA THR A 224 7.29 -35.05 -13.04
C THR A 224 8.44 -34.33 -12.32
N ALA A 225 8.61 -33.04 -12.65
CA ALA A 225 9.70 -32.23 -12.15
C ALA A 225 9.66 -32.08 -10.62
N ALA A 226 10.82 -31.92 -10.00
CA ALA A 226 10.91 -31.72 -8.55
C ALA A 226 10.37 -30.36 -8.10
N ARG A 227 10.46 -29.35 -8.97
CA ARG A 227 9.85 -28.02 -8.75
C ARG A 227 9.71 -27.23 -10.06
N LEU A 228 8.79 -26.28 -10.03
CA LEU A 228 8.64 -25.22 -11.04
C LEU A 228 9.10 -23.89 -10.43
N GLU A 229 9.95 -23.14 -11.12
CA GLU A 229 10.38 -21.79 -10.74
C GLU A 229 9.83 -20.78 -11.74
N ILE A 230 8.99 -19.84 -11.30
CA ILE A 230 8.49 -18.71 -12.07
C ILE A 230 9.35 -17.48 -11.74
N TRP A 231 10.08 -16.99 -12.73
CA TRP A 231 10.96 -15.84 -12.64
C TRP A 231 10.31 -14.61 -13.28
N THR A 232 10.03 -13.61 -12.47
CA THR A 232 9.30 -12.39 -12.83
C THR A 232 10.04 -11.12 -12.38
N ASP A 233 9.40 -9.95 -12.45
CA ASP A 233 9.94 -8.64 -12.05
C ASP A 233 9.64 -8.26 -10.58
N VAL A 234 8.82 -9.06 -9.90
CA VAL A 234 8.47 -8.92 -8.49
C VAL A 234 9.06 -10.10 -7.71
N PRO A 235 9.67 -9.89 -6.53
CA PRO A 235 10.41 -10.94 -5.80
C PRO A 235 9.54 -11.99 -5.10
N GLY A 236 8.26 -12.07 -5.43
CA GLY A 236 7.31 -13.01 -4.85
C GLY A 236 5.90 -12.42 -4.79
N MET A 237 5.00 -13.13 -4.13
CA MET A 237 3.66 -12.64 -3.81
C MET A 237 3.70 -11.84 -2.51
N PHE A 238 2.89 -10.78 -2.41
CA PHE A 238 2.86 -9.90 -1.25
C PHE A 238 1.48 -9.87 -0.60
N SER A 239 1.43 -9.54 0.69
CA SER A 239 0.19 -9.41 1.46
C SER A 239 -0.71 -8.25 1.05
N ALA A 240 -0.22 -7.34 0.20
CA ALA A 240 -0.97 -6.29 -0.48
C ALA A 240 -0.17 -5.86 -1.71
N ASN A 241 -0.72 -5.02 -2.60
CA ASN A 241 0.06 -4.49 -3.72
C ASN A 241 1.25 -3.67 -3.19
N PRO A 242 2.50 -4.13 -3.40
CA PRO A 242 3.67 -3.51 -2.79
C PRO A 242 3.95 -2.09 -3.30
N ARG A 243 3.46 -1.76 -4.51
CA ARG A 243 3.60 -0.42 -5.09
C ARG A 243 2.66 0.61 -4.43
N ALA A 244 1.55 0.16 -3.87
CA ALA A 244 0.56 1.01 -3.20
C ALA A 244 0.74 1.02 -1.67
N VAL A 245 1.15 -0.12 -1.10
CA VAL A 245 1.28 -0.32 0.35
C VAL A 245 2.74 -0.70 0.67
N PRO A 246 3.60 0.26 1.07
CA PRO A 246 5.02 -0.02 1.37
C PRO A 246 5.23 -1.03 2.50
N SER A 247 4.28 -1.10 3.45
CA SER A 247 4.25 -2.08 4.53
C SER A 247 3.89 -3.50 4.07
N ALA A 248 3.49 -3.70 2.80
CA ALA A 248 3.15 -5.02 2.26
C ALA A 248 4.30 -6.00 2.46
N ARG A 249 4.00 -7.20 2.94
CA ARG A 249 5.00 -8.21 3.31
C ARG A 249 5.09 -9.30 2.25
N LEU A 250 6.31 -9.77 2.00
CA LEU A 250 6.55 -10.94 1.17
C LEU A 250 5.86 -12.17 1.79
N LEU A 251 5.08 -12.91 1.02
CA LEU A 251 4.47 -14.16 1.43
C LEU A 251 5.47 -15.27 1.15
N LYS A 252 6.15 -15.79 2.16
CA LYS A 252 7.21 -16.81 2.01
C LYS A 252 6.66 -18.17 1.59
N SER A 253 5.48 -18.52 2.09
CA SER A 253 4.85 -19.81 1.83
C SER A 253 3.33 -19.70 1.74
N LEU A 254 2.73 -20.34 0.73
CA LEU A 254 1.29 -20.40 0.48
C LEU A 254 0.84 -21.82 0.12
N HIS A 255 -0.40 -22.15 0.48
CA HIS A 255 -1.08 -23.30 -0.09
C HIS A 255 -1.53 -23.01 -1.52
N TYR A 256 -1.67 -24.04 -2.36
CA TYR A 256 -2.14 -23.87 -3.75
C TYR A 256 -3.47 -23.10 -3.85
N ASP A 257 -4.43 -23.42 -2.99
CA ASP A 257 -5.73 -22.74 -2.99
C ASP A 257 -5.63 -21.26 -2.59
N GLU A 258 -4.76 -20.93 -1.63
CA GLU A 258 -4.54 -19.55 -1.19
C GLU A 258 -3.88 -18.72 -2.30
N ALA A 259 -2.86 -19.29 -2.95
CA ALA A 259 -2.18 -18.63 -4.06
C ALA A 259 -3.12 -18.46 -5.28
N GLN A 260 -3.99 -19.44 -5.53
CA GLN A 260 -5.02 -19.37 -6.55
C GLN A 260 -5.95 -18.18 -6.30
N GLU A 261 -6.49 -18.06 -5.09
CA GLU A 261 -7.38 -16.96 -4.71
C GLU A 261 -6.68 -15.59 -4.78
N ILE A 262 -5.45 -15.48 -4.28
CA ILE A 262 -4.68 -14.23 -4.37
C ILE A 262 -4.41 -13.84 -5.84
N ALA A 263 -4.03 -14.80 -6.68
CA ALA A 263 -3.77 -14.57 -8.10
C ALA A 263 -5.06 -14.15 -8.85
N THR A 264 -6.21 -14.74 -8.50
CA THR A 264 -7.49 -14.34 -9.09
C THR A 264 -7.93 -12.97 -8.59
N SER A 265 -7.76 -12.61 -7.32
CA SER A 265 -8.27 -11.33 -6.76
C SER A 265 -7.49 -10.07 -7.19
N GLY A 266 -6.58 -10.15 -8.17
CA GLY A 266 -5.91 -8.99 -8.77
C GLY A 266 -4.40 -8.92 -8.54
N ALA A 267 -3.78 -9.90 -7.88
CA ALA A 267 -2.33 -9.98 -7.75
C ALA A 267 -1.69 -10.47 -9.06
N LYS A 268 -1.22 -9.54 -9.90
CA LYS A 268 -0.63 -9.79 -11.23
C LYS A 268 0.80 -10.36 -11.21
N VAL A 269 1.09 -11.28 -10.28
CA VAL A 269 2.45 -11.88 -10.12
C VAL A 269 2.59 -13.20 -10.89
N LEU A 270 1.56 -14.04 -10.86
CA LEU A 270 1.48 -15.30 -11.61
C LEU A 270 0.09 -15.49 -12.19
N HIS A 271 -0.02 -16.20 -13.30
CA HIS A 271 -1.33 -16.51 -13.86
C HIS A 271 -1.97 -17.73 -13.16
N PRO A 272 -3.23 -17.68 -12.69
CA PRO A 272 -3.85 -18.76 -11.92
C PRO A 272 -3.88 -20.12 -12.63
N ARG A 273 -4.02 -20.14 -13.98
CA ARG A 273 -4.03 -21.38 -14.78
C ARG A 273 -2.77 -22.25 -14.62
N CYS A 274 -1.64 -21.70 -14.18
CA CYS A 274 -0.42 -22.48 -13.98
C CYS A 274 -0.41 -23.28 -12.66
N ILE A 275 -1.31 -23.00 -11.72
CA ILE A 275 -1.33 -23.64 -10.38
C ILE A 275 -1.92 -25.05 -10.45
N MET A 276 -2.99 -25.24 -11.23
CA MET A 276 -3.70 -26.52 -11.28
C MET A 276 -2.83 -27.70 -11.74
N PRO A 277 -2.03 -27.59 -12.83
CA PRO A 277 -1.20 -28.72 -13.28
C PRO A 277 -0.18 -29.16 -12.23
N VAL A 278 0.52 -28.21 -11.60
CA VAL A 278 1.52 -28.54 -10.57
C VAL A 278 0.88 -29.06 -9.29
N ARG A 279 -0.30 -28.55 -8.92
CA ARG A 279 -1.08 -29.04 -7.76
C ARG A 279 -1.46 -30.51 -7.91
N GLN A 280 -1.98 -30.90 -9.07
CA GLN A 280 -2.44 -32.28 -9.30
C GLN A 280 -1.31 -33.31 -9.17
N HIS A 281 -0.08 -32.90 -9.47
CA HIS A 281 1.11 -33.74 -9.35
C HIS A 281 1.95 -33.47 -8.10
N GLY A 282 1.48 -32.62 -7.17
CA GLY A 282 2.21 -32.29 -5.94
C GLY A 282 3.55 -31.58 -6.16
N ILE A 283 3.73 -30.87 -7.27
CA ILE A 283 4.97 -30.18 -7.63
C ILE A 283 4.99 -28.80 -6.98
N PRO A 284 5.95 -28.47 -6.12
CA PRO A 284 6.05 -27.13 -5.52
C PRO A 284 6.41 -26.08 -6.58
N LEU A 285 5.75 -24.93 -6.51
CA LEU A 285 5.96 -23.78 -7.40
C LEU A 285 6.63 -22.65 -6.62
N TYR A 286 7.71 -22.11 -7.16
CA TYR A 286 8.49 -21.03 -6.57
C TYR A 286 8.33 -19.77 -7.40
N VAL A 287 8.15 -18.62 -6.77
CA VAL A 287 8.07 -17.31 -7.43
C VAL A 287 9.27 -16.46 -7.00
N TYR A 288 10.08 -16.04 -7.97
CA TYR A 288 11.31 -15.27 -7.78
C TYR A 288 11.38 -14.02 -8.65
N ALA A 289 12.23 -13.07 -8.27
CA ALA A 289 12.60 -11.93 -9.12
C ALA A 289 13.90 -12.21 -9.89
N THR A 290 13.86 -12.02 -11.21
CA THR A 290 15.06 -12.15 -12.06
C THR A 290 16.12 -11.11 -11.69
N GLN A 291 15.74 -9.91 -11.26
CA GLN A 291 16.70 -8.84 -10.92
C GLN A 291 17.34 -8.99 -9.54
N ALA A 292 16.73 -9.79 -8.65
CA ALA A 292 17.15 -10.00 -7.26
C ALA A 292 17.05 -11.50 -6.89
N PRO A 293 17.83 -12.37 -7.54
CA PRO A 293 17.76 -13.83 -7.37
C PRO A 293 18.16 -14.32 -5.97
N GLU A 294 18.78 -13.47 -5.16
CA GLU A 294 19.16 -13.73 -3.77
C GLU A 294 18.00 -13.67 -2.78
N LEU A 295 16.87 -13.05 -3.16
CA LEU A 295 15.69 -12.98 -2.30
C LEU A 295 14.99 -14.35 -2.19
N PRO A 296 14.42 -14.69 -1.03
CA PRO A 296 13.89 -16.03 -0.76
C PRO A 296 12.65 -16.40 -1.60
N GLY A 297 11.95 -15.43 -2.18
CA GLY A 297 10.77 -15.69 -3.00
C GLY A 297 9.52 -16.10 -2.23
N THR A 298 8.55 -16.64 -2.96
CA THR A 298 7.34 -17.29 -2.44
C THR A 298 7.31 -18.74 -2.88
N ILE A 299 7.04 -19.66 -1.94
CA ILE A 299 6.84 -21.08 -2.21
C ILE A 299 5.35 -21.41 -2.15
N ILE A 300 4.82 -22.10 -3.17
CA ILE A 300 3.44 -22.56 -3.26
C ILE A 300 3.44 -24.10 -3.28
N SER A 301 2.84 -24.74 -2.29
CA SER A 301 2.83 -26.21 -2.17
C SER A 301 1.61 -26.77 -1.41
N ALA A 302 1.50 -28.11 -1.32
CA ALA A 302 0.51 -28.80 -0.49
C ALA A 302 0.96 -28.98 0.97
N GLY A 303 2.25 -28.76 1.27
CA GLY A 303 2.80 -28.87 2.63
C GLY A 303 2.15 -27.87 3.58
N PRO A 304 2.22 -28.08 4.91
CA PRO A 304 1.53 -27.23 5.86
C PRO A 304 2.05 -25.80 5.69
N ALA A 305 1.19 -24.92 5.18
CA ALA A 305 1.37 -23.49 5.39
C ALA A 305 1.14 -23.31 6.89
N ASP A 306 2.19 -23.49 7.67
CA ASP A 306 2.14 -23.45 9.13
C ASP A 306 1.45 -22.15 9.57
N GLY A 307 0.39 -22.29 10.36
CA GLY A 307 -0.49 -21.19 10.76
C GLY A 307 -1.96 -21.50 10.47
N GLY A 308 -2.70 -21.84 11.52
CA GLY A 308 -4.16 -21.96 11.49
C GLY A 308 -4.86 -20.67 11.04
N ALA A 309 -6.19 -20.66 11.14
CA ALA A 309 -7.07 -19.59 10.68
C ALA A 309 -6.44 -18.18 10.75
N ARG A 310 -6.09 -17.60 9.59
CA ARG A 310 -5.40 -16.31 9.49
C ARG A 310 -5.62 -15.62 8.16
N LEU A 311 -5.60 -14.29 8.21
CA LEU A 311 -5.47 -13.45 7.04
C LEU A 311 -4.01 -13.45 6.54
N LYS A 312 -3.83 -13.49 5.23
CA LYS A 312 -2.50 -13.51 4.58
C LYS A 312 -2.33 -12.34 3.63
N ALA A 313 -3.38 -11.94 2.92
CA ALA A 313 -3.31 -10.85 1.96
C ALA A 313 -4.61 -10.02 1.92
N ILE A 314 -4.48 -8.81 1.39
CA ILE A 314 -5.58 -7.90 1.06
C ILE A 314 -5.36 -7.47 -0.38
N ALA A 315 -6.34 -7.73 -1.24
CA ALA A 315 -6.28 -7.38 -2.65
C ALA A 315 -7.34 -6.32 -2.99
N LEU A 316 -7.03 -5.48 -3.97
CA LEU A 316 -7.93 -4.46 -4.50
C LEU A 316 -8.02 -4.59 -6.02
N ARG A 317 -9.25 -4.57 -6.53
CA ARG A 317 -9.55 -4.53 -7.97
C ARG A 317 -10.47 -3.35 -8.24
N LYS A 318 -10.05 -2.45 -9.12
CA LYS A 318 -10.77 -1.24 -9.54
C LYS A 318 -11.50 -1.45 -10.87
N GLY A 319 -12.41 -0.55 -11.21
CA GLY A 319 -13.16 -0.50 -12.46
C GLY A 319 -14.36 -1.45 -12.50
N ILE A 320 -14.83 -1.90 -11.35
CA ILE A 320 -15.92 -2.87 -11.28
C ILE A 320 -17.25 -2.18 -11.48
N THR A 321 -18.09 -2.76 -12.33
CA THR A 321 -19.47 -2.34 -12.53
C THR A 321 -20.40 -3.36 -11.88
N LEU A 322 -21.35 -2.90 -11.07
CA LEU A 322 -22.39 -3.75 -10.48
C LEU A 322 -23.70 -3.59 -11.24
N ILE A 323 -24.38 -4.72 -11.46
CA ILE A 323 -25.75 -4.78 -11.97
C ILE A 323 -26.63 -5.30 -10.83
N ALA A 324 -27.46 -4.44 -10.28
CA ALA A 324 -28.46 -4.78 -9.27
C ALA A 324 -29.81 -5.03 -9.94
N MET A 325 -30.37 -6.21 -9.73
CA MET A 325 -31.62 -6.70 -10.29
C MET A 325 -32.64 -6.87 -9.17
N ASP A 326 -33.69 -6.07 -9.18
CA ASP A 326 -34.73 -6.05 -8.15
C ASP A 326 -36.05 -6.60 -8.74
N SER A 327 -36.57 -7.67 -8.13
CA SER A 327 -37.83 -8.30 -8.53
C SER A 327 -38.65 -8.70 -7.30
N PRO A 328 -39.81 -8.06 -7.05
CA PRO A 328 -40.71 -8.44 -5.97
C PRO A 328 -41.21 -9.89 -6.04
N GLY A 329 -41.19 -10.49 -7.25
CA GLY A 329 -41.67 -11.85 -7.53
C GLY A 329 -40.62 -12.95 -7.38
N MET A 330 -39.34 -12.61 -7.12
CA MET A 330 -38.27 -13.62 -7.05
C MET A 330 -38.51 -14.67 -5.95
N TRP A 331 -39.19 -14.29 -4.88
CA TRP A 331 -39.63 -15.19 -3.83
C TRP A 331 -40.74 -16.12 -4.35
N HIS A 332 -40.38 -17.38 -4.66
CA HIS A 332 -41.20 -18.48 -5.24
C HIS A 332 -41.26 -18.59 -6.77
N GLU A 333 -40.60 -17.71 -7.53
CA GLU A 333 -40.49 -17.86 -8.98
C GLU A 333 -39.35 -18.83 -9.34
N VAL A 334 -39.71 -20.00 -9.89
CA VAL A 334 -38.73 -21.00 -10.33
C VAL A 334 -38.08 -20.52 -11.63
N GLY A 335 -36.76 -20.34 -11.62
CA GLY A 335 -35.98 -20.10 -12.84
C GLY A 335 -35.45 -18.69 -13.03
N PHE A 336 -35.84 -17.71 -12.20
CA PHE A 336 -35.42 -16.30 -12.37
C PHE A 336 -33.90 -16.12 -12.53
N LEU A 337 -33.09 -16.73 -11.65
CA LEU A 337 -31.63 -16.68 -11.76
C LEU A 337 -31.13 -17.32 -13.07
N ALA A 338 -31.72 -18.44 -13.48
CA ALA A 338 -31.33 -19.12 -14.72
C ALA A 338 -31.60 -18.24 -15.94
N ASP A 339 -32.75 -17.58 -15.98
CA ASP A 339 -33.14 -16.66 -17.05
C ASP A 339 -32.24 -15.42 -17.07
N ALA A 340 -31.97 -14.81 -15.91
CA ALA A 340 -31.05 -13.68 -15.79
C ALA A 340 -29.64 -14.05 -16.28
N PHE A 341 -29.05 -15.15 -15.80
CA PHE A 341 -27.72 -15.60 -16.24
C PHE A 341 -27.68 -16.05 -17.71
N ALA A 342 -28.82 -16.48 -18.28
CA ALA A 342 -28.91 -16.75 -19.71
C ALA A 342 -28.78 -15.47 -20.55
N VAL A 343 -29.31 -14.33 -20.08
CA VAL A 343 -29.12 -13.03 -20.73
C VAL A 343 -27.65 -12.61 -20.70
N PHE A 344 -26.96 -12.69 -19.55
CA PHE A 344 -25.52 -12.43 -19.47
C PHE A 344 -24.72 -13.28 -20.48
N ARG A 345 -25.06 -14.57 -20.61
CA ARG A 345 -24.43 -15.47 -21.58
C ARG A 345 -24.68 -15.05 -23.04
N GLN A 346 -25.88 -14.58 -23.37
CA GLN A 346 -26.22 -14.12 -24.73
C GLN A 346 -25.36 -12.91 -25.14
N HIS A 347 -25.12 -12.01 -24.20
CA HIS A 347 -24.24 -10.85 -24.36
C HIS A 347 -22.74 -11.18 -24.18
N GLY A 348 -22.39 -12.45 -23.95
CA GLY A 348 -20.99 -12.86 -23.77
C GLY A 348 -20.33 -12.32 -22.49
N MET A 349 -21.11 -11.84 -21.52
CA MET A 349 -20.59 -11.21 -20.31
C MET A 349 -20.35 -12.24 -19.20
N SER A 350 -19.13 -12.22 -18.66
CA SER A 350 -18.71 -13.02 -17.51
C SER A 350 -19.01 -12.30 -16.20
N VAL A 351 -19.74 -12.97 -15.31
CA VAL A 351 -20.02 -12.51 -13.95
C VAL A 351 -18.91 -12.99 -12.99
N ASP A 352 -18.46 -12.10 -12.09
CA ASP A 352 -17.38 -12.36 -11.13
C ASP A 352 -17.93 -12.65 -9.72
N LEU A 353 -18.61 -11.68 -9.10
CA LEU A 353 -19.22 -11.79 -7.77
C LEU A 353 -20.74 -11.79 -7.87
N VAL A 354 -21.38 -12.51 -6.95
CA VAL A 354 -22.84 -12.59 -6.83
C VAL A 354 -23.21 -12.43 -5.35
N SER A 355 -24.20 -11.59 -5.08
CA SER A 355 -24.86 -11.45 -3.77
C SER A 355 -26.36 -11.41 -3.96
N THR A 356 -27.08 -12.16 -3.12
CA THR A 356 -28.54 -12.32 -3.22
C THR A 356 -29.21 -11.97 -1.91
N SER A 357 -30.34 -11.27 -1.98
CA SER A 357 -31.35 -11.18 -0.93
C SER A 357 -32.63 -11.90 -1.37
N GLU A 358 -33.70 -11.80 -0.58
CA GLU A 358 -35.00 -12.39 -0.90
C GLU A 358 -35.65 -11.80 -2.17
N THR A 359 -35.33 -10.55 -2.53
CA THR A 359 -35.93 -9.85 -3.68
C THR A 359 -34.93 -9.19 -4.63
N ASN A 360 -33.64 -9.19 -4.31
CA ASN A 360 -32.60 -8.53 -5.09
C ASN A 360 -31.41 -9.46 -5.36
N VAL A 361 -30.89 -9.40 -6.57
CA VAL A 361 -29.63 -10.05 -6.98
C VAL A 361 -28.69 -8.98 -7.50
N THR A 362 -27.55 -8.81 -6.85
CA THR A 362 -26.49 -7.92 -7.33
C THR A 362 -25.31 -8.74 -7.82
N VAL A 363 -24.87 -8.47 -9.05
CA VAL A 363 -23.74 -9.13 -9.68
C VAL A 363 -22.68 -8.14 -10.10
N SER A 364 -21.41 -8.56 -10.14
CA SER A 364 -20.31 -7.72 -10.61
C SER A 364 -19.78 -8.14 -11.98
N LEU A 365 -19.45 -7.14 -12.80
CA LEU A 365 -18.80 -7.27 -14.09
C LEU A 365 -17.38 -6.71 -14.00
N ASP A 366 -16.39 -7.52 -14.41
CA ASP A 366 -14.98 -7.13 -14.45
C ASP A 366 -14.58 -6.61 -15.84
N PRO A 367 -14.02 -5.39 -15.98
CA PRO A 367 -13.53 -4.83 -17.25
C PRO A 367 -12.35 -5.59 -17.85
N GLN A 368 -11.65 -6.44 -17.09
CA GLN A 368 -10.57 -7.28 -17.65
C GLN A 368 -11.09 -8.52 -18.36
N ALA A 369 -12.28 -8.99 -17.97
CA ALA A 369 -12.93 -10.15 -18.56
C ALA A 369 -13.94 -9.76 -19.64
N ASN A 370 -14.50 -8.55 -19.56
CA ASN A 370 -15.55 -8.05 -20.44
C ASN A 370 -15.09 -6.76 -21.12
N ALA A 371 -15.33 -6.63 -22.43
CA ALA A 371 -15.21 -5.35 -23.10
C ALA A 371 -16.40 -4.49 -22.67
N LEU A 372 -16.26 -3.74 -21.59
CA LEU A 372 -17.35 -2.91 -21.06
C LEU A 372 -17.48 -1.61 -21.88
N ASP A 373 -17.90 -1.73 -23.13
CA ASP A 373 -18.36 -0.59 -23.93
C ASP A 373 -19.77 -0.19 -23.46
N GLY A 374 -20.07 1.10 -23.41
CA GLY A 374 -21.35 1.62 -22.91
C GLY A 374 -22.56 1.00 -23.63
N ASP A 375 -22.44 0.79 -24.94
CA ASP A 375 -23.50 0.22 -25.78
C ASP A 375 -23.82 -1.25 -25.42
N GLU A 376 -22.83 -2.06 -25.03
CA GLU A 376 -23.06 -3.47 -24.65
C GLU A 376 -23.73 -3.58 -23.27
N VAL A 377 -23.36 -2.71 -22.33
CA VAL A 377 -23.99 -2.66 -21.00
C VAL A 377 -25.42 -2.15 -21.10
N ASP A 378 -25.69 -1.15 -21.93
CA ASP A 378 -27.04 -0.64 -22.17
C ASP A 378 -27.95 -1.71 -22.80
N ALA A 379 -27.43 -2.48 -23.78
CA ALA A 379 -28.15 -3.60 -24.37
C ALA A 379 -28.46 -4.72 -23.37
N LEU A 380 -27.50 -5.07 -22.49
CA LEU A 380 -27.71 -6.01 -21.40
C LEU A 380 -28.82 -5.51 -20.45
N VAL A 381 -28.78 -4.23 -20.07
CA VAL A 381 -29.76 -3.61 -19.16
C VAL A 381 -31.16 -3.61 -19.76
N GLU A 382 -31.28 -3.36 -21.07
CA GLU A 382 -32.56 -3.42 -21.78
C GLU A 382 -33.17 -4.83 -21.74
N ASP A 383 -32.38 -5.87 -22.05
CA ASP A 383 -32.86 -7.25 -22.04
C ASP A 383 -33.18 -7.75 -20.63
N LEU A 384 -32.37 -7.43 -19.63
CA LEU A 384 -32.65 -7.72 -18.22
C LEU A 384 -33.86 -6.94 -17.70
N GLY A 385 -34.11 -5.74 -18.23
CA GLY A 385 -35.26 -4.89 -17.92
C GLY A 385 -36.61 -5.53 -18.25
N ARG A 386 -36.63 -6.55 -19.12
CA ARG A 386 -37.83 -7.36 -19.42
C ARG A 386 -38.19 -8.33 -18.29
N LEU A 387 -37.23 -8.67 -17.44
CA LEU A 387 -37.37 -9.64 -16.35
C LEU A 387 -37.51 -8.96 -14.98
N CYS A 388 -36.83 -7.84 -14.76
CA CYS A 388 -36.73 -7.18 -13.47
C CYS A 388 -36.40 -5.70 -13.58
N ARG A 389 -36.43 -4.98 -12.46
CA ARG A 389 -35.91 -3.61 -12.41
C ARG A 389 -34.39 -3.65 -12.27
N VAL A 390 -33.68 -3.08 -13.23
CA VAL A 390 -32.22 -3.08 -13.27
C VAL A 390 -31.65 -1.74 -12.84
N ARG A 391 -30.55 -1.75 -12.08
CA ARG A 391 -29.73 -0.59 -11.74
C ARG A 391 -28.27 -0.89 -11.99
N VAL A 392 -27.58 0.01 -12.66
CA VAL A 392 -26.12 -0.03 -12.84
C VAL A 392 -25.48 0.84 -11.75
N ILE A 393 -24.42 0.34 -11.11
CA ILE A 393 -23.68 1.04 -10.05
C ILE A 393 -22.18 0.94 -10.39
N GLY A 394 -21.48 2.07 -10.48
CA GLY A 394 -20.05 2.12 -10.79
C GLY A 394 -19.56 3.55 -11.09
N PRO A 395 -18.23 3.78 -11.14
CA PRO A 395 -17.17 2.79 -10.96
C PRO A 395 -16.96 2.41 -9.49
N CYS A 396 -16.84 1.11 -9.22
CA CYS A 396 -16.60 0.56 -7.88
C CYS A 396 -15.24 -0.17 -7.79
N ALA A 397 -14.82 -0.49 -6.57
CA ALA A 397 -13.70 -1.38 -6.31
C ALA A 397 -14.09 -2.57 -5.43
N SER A 398 -13.53 -3.74 -5.75
CA SER A 398 -13.59 -4.94 -4.92
C SER A 398 -12.34 -5.03 -4.04
N LEU A 399 -12.57 -5.08 -2.72
CA LEU A 399 -11.57 -5.28 -1.69
C LEU A 399 -11.75 -6.68 -1.10
N SER A 400 -10.77 -7.55 -1.31
CA SER A 400 -10.79 -8.95 -0.85
C SER A 400 -9.81 -9.16 0.29
N LEU A 401 -10.31 -9.63 1.42
CA LEU A 401 -9.54 -10.20 2.52
C LEU A 401 -9.26 -11.68 2.19
N LEU A 402 -7.99 -12.06 2.08
CA LEU A 402 -7.55 -13.36 1.57
C LEU A 402 -6.71 -14.10 2.62
N GLY A 403 -7.01 -15.37 2.84
CA GLY A 403 -6.39 -16.13 3.91
C GLY A 403 -6.88 -17.56 3.96
N ARG A 404 -6.82 -18.15 5.15
CA ARG A 404 -7.33 -19.49 5.41
C ARG A 404 -8.26 -19.50 6.61
N ASP A 405 -9.32 -20.26 6.49
CA ASP A 405 -10.39 -20.40 7.49
C ASP A 405 -10.90 -19.03 7.97
N ILE A 406 -11.21 -18.13 7.02
CA ILE A 406 -11.56 -16.74 7.33
C ILE A 406 -12.77 -16.65 8.26
N ARG A 407 -13.76 -17.55 8.15
CA ARG A 407 -14.90 -17.59 9.08
C ARG A 407 -14.48 -17.70 10.53
N ALA A 408 -13.43 -18.45 10.83
CA ALA A 408 -12.93 -18.60 12.19
C ALA A 408 -12.27 -17.30 12.72
N ILE A 409 -11.92 -16.35 11.84
CA ILE A 409 -11.26 -15.09 12.20
C ILE A 409 -12.18 -13.88 12.12
N ILE A 410 -13.44 -14.04 11.70
CA ILE A 410 -14.41 -12.92 11.57
C ILE A 410 -14.53 -12.11 12.87
N HIS A 411 -14.52 -12.76 14.04
CA HIS A 411 -14.58 -12.07 15.34
C HIS A 411 -13.40 -11.12 15.58
N ARG A 412 -12.25 -11.34 14.91
CA ARG A 412 -11.08 -10.45 14.95
C ARG A 412 -11.16 -9.32 13.93
N LEU A 413 -12.10 -9.38 12.99
CA LEU A 413 -12.35 -8.31 12.02
C LEU A 413 -13.25 -7.19 12.60
N GLY A 414 -13.67 -7.27 13.87
CA GLY A 414 -14.51 -6.25 14.52
C GLY A 414 -13.97 -4.82 14.34
N GLU A 415 -12.71 -4.58 14.74
CA GLU A 415 -12.03 -3.29 14.55
C GLU A 415 -11.87 -2.92 13.07
N ALA A 416 -11.75 -3.91 12.18
CA ALA A 416 -11.64 -3.67 10.75
C ALA A 416 -12.96 -3.22 10.12
N PHE A 417 -14.09 -3.69 10.64
CA PHE A 417 -15.41 -3.25 10.18
C PHE A 417 -15.69 -1.77 10.52
N GLU A 418 -15.12 -1.24 11.61
CA GLU A 418 -15.22 0.19 11.95
C GLU A 418 -14.63 1.08 10.85
N LEU A 419 -13.63 0.60 10.10
CA LEU A 419 -13.05 1.36 8.99
C LEU A 419 -14.05 1.59 7.83
N PHE A 420 -15.11 0.78 7.75
CA PHE A 420 -16.17 0.91 6.76
C PHE A 420 -17.37 1.75 7.23
N GLU A 421 -17.35 2.32 8.44
CA GLU A 421 -18.49 3.06 9.04
C GLU A 421 -19.03 4.18 8.13
N GLU A 422 -18.15 4.92 7.46
CA GLU A 422 -18.51 6.02 6.55
C GLU A 422 -18.70 5.58 5.08
N GLN A 423 -18.70 4.28 4.80
CA GLN A 423 -18.55 3.75 3.44
C GLN A 423 -19.79 2.99 2.97
N HIS A 424 -20.20 3.26 1.74
CA HIS A 424 -21.26 2.50 1.09
C HIS A 424 -20.71 1.15 0.62
N ILE A 425 -21.06 0.08 1.33
CA ILE A 425 -20.78 -1.29 0.88
C ILE A 425 -21.93 -1.73 -0.02
N TYR A 426 -21.66 -1.83 -1.33
CA TYR A 426 -22.65 -2.22 -2.34
C TYR A 426 -22.89 -3.72 -2.38
N LEU A 427 -21.85 -4.52 -2.14
CA LEU A 427 -21.90 -5.96 -2.21
C LEU A 427 -20.91 -6.58 -1.22
N ILE A 428 -21.33 -7.64 -0.54
CA ILE A 428 -20.45 -8.49 0.27
C ILE A 428 -20.55 -9.90 -0.30
N SER A 429 -19.42 -10.52 -0.59
CA SER A 429 -19.36 -11.90 -1.04
C SER A 429 -18.31 -12.67 -0.23
N GLN A 430 -18.69 -13.83 0.28
CA GLN A 430 -17.79 -14.72 0.97
C GLN A 430 -17.74 -16.05 0.21
N ALA A 431 -16.55 -16.50 -0.15
CA ALA A 431 -16.41 -17.80 -0.80
C ALA A 431 -16.71 -18.96 0.15
N ALA A 432 -17.36 -19.99 -0.41
CA ALA A 432 -17.68 -21.23 0.30
C ALA A 432 -16.43 -22.01 0.75
N ASN A 433 -15.29 -21.79 0.09
CA ASN A 433 -14.00 -22.41 0.39
C ASN A 433 -13.28 -21.80 1.60
N ASP A 434 -13.84 -20.77 2.23
CA ASP A 434 -13.30 -20.07 3.41
C ASP A 434 -11.94 -19.37 3.21
N LEU A 435 -11.59 -19.06 1.97
CA LEU A 435 -10.30 -18.44 1.61
C LEU A 435 -10.40 -16.95 1.31
N ASN A 436 -11.60 -16.44 1.02
CA ASN A 436 -11.82 -15.03 0.71
C ASN A 436 -13.07 -14.46 1.40
N PHE A 437 -13.00 -13.16 1.70
CA PHE A 437 -14.13 -12.34 2.13
C PHE A 437 -14.01 -10.98 1.45
N THR A 438 -14.97 -10.64 0.61
CA THR A 438 -14.88 -9.55 -0.37
C THR A 438 -15.95 -8.50 -0.14
N PHE A 439 -15.56 -7.24 -0.22
CA PHE A 439 -16.44 -6.07 -0.16
C PHE A 439 -16.34 -5.30 -1.48
N VAL A 440 -17.46 -4.85 -2.01
CA VAL A 440 -17.49 -3.90 -3.12
C VAL A 440 -17.92 -2.53 -2.60
N ILE A 441 -17.08 -1.55 -2.85
CA ILE A 441 -17.15 -0.18 -2.30
C ILE A 441 -16.92 0.84 -3.42
N ASP A 442 -17.06 2.13 -3.10
CA ASP A 442 -16.63 3.21 -3.99
C ASP A 442 -15.14 3.12 -4.33
N GLU A 443 -14.81 3.37 -5.60
CA GLU A 443 -13.46 3.14 -6.13
C GLU A 443 -12.39 4.06 -5.50
N ASP A 444 -12.74 5.29 -5.17
CA ASP A 444 -11.86 6.32 -4.61
C ASP A 444 -11.40 5.98 -3.18
N GLN A 445 -12.13 5.13 -2.47
CA GLN A 445 -11.83 4.72 -1.09
C GLN A 445 -10.95 3.47 -1.02
N GLY A 446 -10.83 2.72 -2.12
CA GLY A 446 -10.16 1.43 -2.15
C GLY A 446 -8.72 1.44 -1.62
N ASP A 447 -7.86 2.35 -2.12
CA ASP A 447 -6.44 2.37 -1.74
C ASP A 447 -6.24 2.74 -0.26
N ARG A 448 -7.03 3.69 0.23
CA ARG A 448 -7.02 4.12 1.63
C ARG A 448 -7.40 2.95 2.55
N LEU A 449 -8.49 2.26 2.25
CA LEU A 449 -8.97 1.15 3.07
C LEU A 449 -8.00 -0.03 3.06
N VAL A 450 -7.41 -0.38 1.92
CA VAL A 450 -6.38 -1.43 1.84
C VAL A 450 -5.21 -1.10 2.75
N THR A 451 -4.74 0.15 2.77
CA THR A 451 -3.63 0.58 3.62
C THR A 451 -3.98 0.44 5.11
N LEU A 452 -5.13 0.96 5.53
CA LEU A 452 -5.58 0.91 6.92
C LEU A 452 -5.85 -0.52 7.40
N LEU A 453 -6.53 -1.32 6.58
CA LEU A 453 -6.81 -2.72 6.89
C LEU A 453 -5.52 -3.55 6.93
N HIS A 454 -4.55 -3.27 6.05
CA HIS A 454 -3.27 -3.96 6.06
C HIS A 454 -2.50 -3.67 7.35
N GLU A 455 -2.41 -2.41 7.77
CA GLU A 455 -1.78 -2.02 9.04
C GLU A 455 -2.47 -2.66 10.25
N LEU A 456 -3.81 -2.74 10.22
CA LEU A 456 -4.59 -3.28 11.33
C LEU A 456 -4.50 -4.82 11.42
N LEU A 457 -4.64 -5.52 10.28
CA LEU A 457 -4.88 -6.96 10.22
C LEU A 457 -3.64 -7.79 9.87
N ILE A 458 -2.67 -7.23 9.15
CA ILE A 458 -1.45 -7.96 8.72
C ILE A 458 -0.30 -7.56 9.64
N ARG A 459 -0.31 -8.11 10.86
CA ARG A 459 0.75 -7.91 11.87
C ARG A 459 1.78 -9.04 11.80
N PRO A 460 3.09 -8.74 11.91
CA PRO A 460 4.10 -9.79 11.98
C PRO A 460 4.04 -10.55 13.31
N THR A 461 4.58 -11.77 13.30
CA THR A 461 5.11 -12.44 14.50
C THR A 461 6.61 -12.66 14.27
N ALA A 462 7.43 -12.65 15.33
CA ALA A 462 8.85 -12.98 15.20
C ALA A 462 9.01 -14.38 14.58
N HIS A 463 9.74 -14.50 13.47
CA HIS A 463 9.92 -15.76 12.72
C HIS A 463 8.66 -16.34 12.03
N ASP A 464 7.66 -15.51 11.71
CA ASP A 464 6.45 -15.95 10.99
C ASP A 464 6.78 -16.80 9.75
N PRO A 465 6.37 -18.08 9.65
CA PRO A 465 6.72 -18.96 8.52
C PRO A 465 6.10 -18.51 7.20
N VAL A 466 5.03 -17.70 7.25
CA VAL A 466 4.28 -17.22 6.08
C VAL A 466 4.66 -15.79 5.72
N LEU A 467 4.84 -14.88 6.69
CA LEU A 467 5.14 -13.47 6.42
C LEU A 467 6.64 -13.15 6.50
N GLY A 468 7.15 -12.50 5.46
CA GLY A 468 8.54 -12.08 5.29
C GLY A 468 8.75 -10.57 5.51
N PRO A 469 9.89 -10.03 5.00
CA PRO A 469 10.17 -8.60 5.07
C PRO A 469 9.14 -7.79 4.28
N THR A 470 9.00 -6.52 4.65
CA THR A 470 8.15 -5.57 3.91
C THR A 470 8.77 -5.20 2.57
N TRP A 471 7.95 -4.74 1.64
CA TRP A 471 8.42 -4.19 0.36
C TRP A 471 9.39 -3.03 0.59
N GLU A 472 9.10 -2.18 1.56
CA GLU A 472 9.98 -1.10 2.01
C GLU A 472 11.37 -1.63 2.42
N GLN A 473 11.43 -2.71 3.20
CA GLN A 473 12.68 -3.34 3.60
C GLN A 473 13.46 -3.99 2.44
N ILE A 474 12.76 -4.43 1.39
CA ILE A 474 13.35 -5.06 0.20
C ILE A 474 13.85 -4.01 -0.81
N THR A 475 13.12 -2.91 -0.98
CA THR A 475 13.34 -1.95 -2.08
C THR A 475 14.02 -0.67 -1.68
N GLN A 476 13.95 -0.26 -0.42
CA GLN A 476 14.82 0.82 0.01
C GLN A 476 16.25 0.31 -0.10
N PRO A 477 17.16 1.03 -0.80
CA PRO A 477 18.56 0.83 -0.51
C PRO A 477 18.67 1.00 1.00
N ARG A 478 19.30 0.04 1.71
CA ARG A 478 19.80 0.34 3.05
C ARG A 478 20.49 1.69 2.88
N PRO A 479 20.01 2.77 3.52
CA PRO A 479 20.70 4.03 3.39
C PRO A 479 22.15 3.69 3.73
N ASP A 480 23.07 3.94 2.81
CA ASP A 480 24.47 4.08 3.19
C ASP A 480 24.42 4.98 4.41
N GLY A 481 24.85 4.45 5.55
CA GLY A 481 24.46 4.89 6.87
C GLY A 481 24.89 6.32 7.18
N ALA A 482 24.26 7.31 6.56
CA ALA A 482 24.05 8.60 7.16
C ALA A 482 23.03 8.36 8.27
N ALA A 483 23.53 7.90 9.42
CA ALA A 483 22.77 7.91 10.65
C ALA A 483 22.09 9.28 10.74
N ARG A 484 20.78 9.32 11.04
CA ARG A 484 20.15 10.56 11.48
C ARG A 484 21.05 11.15 12.55
N ASP A 485 21.39 12.43 12.39
CA ASP A 485 22.20 13.15 13.36
C ASP A 485 21.34 13.53 14.56
N ASP A 486 20.78 12.52 15.22
CA ASP A 486 19.91 12.67 16.38
C ASP A 486 20.74 13.17 17.57
N TRP A 487 20.29 14.25 18.20
CA TRP A 487 21.00 14.88 19.31
C TRP A 487 21.30 13.91 20.46
N TRP A 488 20.41 12.94 20.71
CA TRP A 488 20.54 11.97 21.78
C TRP A 488 21.66 10.96 21.56
N ARG A 489 22.07 10.72 20.29
CA ARG A 489 23.25 9.88 19.99
C ARG A 489 24.53 10.58 20.46
N ARG A 490 24.65 11.88 20.20
CA ARG A 490 25.78 12.72 20.65
C ARG A 490 25.83 12.88 22.16
N ARG A 491 24.67 12.84 22.83
CA ARG A 491 24.55 12.99 24.30
C ARG A 491 24.35 11.65 25.04
N ARG A 492 24.68 10.52 24.43
CA ARG A 492 24.44 9.17 25.01
C ARG A 492 24.96 9.02 26.44
N ALA A 493 26.19 9.44 26.73
CA ALA A 493 26.79 9.28 28.04
C ALA A 493 26.05 10.09 29.12
N GLU A 494 25.65 11.31 28.81
CA GLU A 494 24.87 12.18 29.70
C GLU A 494 23.48 11.60 29.95
N LEU A 495 22.80 11.10 28.91
CA LEU A 495 21.48 10.47 29.02
C LEU A 495 21.52 9.19 29.89
N LEU A 496 22.57 8.38 29.76
CA LEU A 496 22.75 7.21 30.63
C LEU A 496 22.95 7.62 32.09
N GLY A 497 23.78 8.64 32.35
CA GLY A 497 24.03 9.15 33.70
C GLY A 497 22.79 9.73 34.39
N LEU A 498 21.84 10.30 33.64
CA LEU A 498 20.56 10.78 34.19
C LEU A 498 19.74 9.65 34.85
N LEU A 499 19.91 8.40 34.40
CA LEU A 499 19.21 7.27 34.98
C LEU A 499 19.94 6.63 36.17
N ASP A 500 21.18 6.99 36.50
CA ASP A 500 21.91 6.39 37.63
C ASP A 500 21.13 6.41 38.96
N ARG A 501 20.28 7.42 39.14
CA ARG A 501 19.41 7.59 40.32
C ARG A 501 17.92 7.57 40.00
N ARG A 502 17.53 7.16 38.78
CA ARG A 502 16.13 7.21 38.29
C ARG A 502 15.76 5.93 37.54
N ALA A 503 14.50 5.54 37.62
CA ALA A 503 13.99 4.38 36.89
C ALA A 503 13.56 4.75 35.46
N ALA A 504 13.05 5.97 35.27
CA ALA A 504 12.69 6.55 33.99
C ALA A 504 12.80 8.08 34.03
N ALA A 505 12.92 8.73 32.87
CA ALA A 505 12.88 10.19 32.73
C ALA A 505 12.49 10.60 31.30
N TYR A 506 11.68 11.64 31.17
CA TYR A 506 11.60 12.41 29.94
C TYR A 506 12.80 13.35 29.87
N VAL A 507 13.49 13.39 28.74
CA VAL A 507 14.60 14.31 28.52
C VAL A 507 14.34 15.12 27.27
N VAL A 508 14.35 16.44 27.39
CA VAL A 508 14.10 17.39 26.30
C VAL A 508 15.33 18.25 26.06
N ASP A 509 15.83 18.25 24.83
CA ASP A 509 16.95 19.08 24.40
C ASP A 509 16.46 20.45 23.90
N LEU A 510 16.69 21.51 24.69
CA LEU A 510 16.18 22.86 24.38
C LEU A 510 16.89 23.46 23.15
N ALA A 511 18.09 23.01 22.83
CA ALA A 511 18.78 23.41 21.61
C ALA A 511 18.02 22.95 20.36
N THR A 512 17.53 21.71 20.35
CA THR A 512 16.68 21.18 19.28
C THR A 512 15.36 21.93 19.18
N VAL A 513 14.70 22.23 20.31
CA VAL A 513 13.48 23.07 20.33
C VAL A 513 13.74 24.44 19.68
N ARG A 514 14.86 25.08 20.03
CA ARG A 514 15.26 26.39 19.46
C ARG A 514 15.54 26.30 17.96
N ALA A 515 16.20 25.24 17.50
CA ALA A 515 16.48 25.04 16.09
C ALA A 515 15.19 24.86 15.27
N GLN A 516 14.23 24.07 15.77
CA GLN A 516 12.92 23.92 15.12
C GLN A 516 12.12 25.23 15.08
N ALA A 517 12.19 26.02 16.17
CA ALA A 517 11.60 27.35 16.21
C ALA A 517 12.20 28.29 15.17
N GLN A 518 13.53 28.33 15.05
CA GLN A 518 14.23 29.14 14.06
C GLN A 518 13.89 28.72 12.62
N ALA A 519 13.79 27.41 12.35
CA ALA A 519 13.41 26.90 11.04
C ALA A 519 12.00 27.36 10.61
N LEU A 520 11.04 27.38 11.53
CA LEU A 520 9.69 27.88 11.25
C LEU A 520 9.62 29.40 11.15
N LEU A 521 10.39 30.13 11.97
CA LEU A 521 10.47 31.59 11.89
C LEU A 521 11.18 32.09 10.62
N ALA A 522 11.97 31.24 9.96
CA ALA A 522 12.59 31.54 8.68
C ALA A 522 11.61 31.50 7.49
N LEU A 523 10.39 30.99 7.67
CA LEU A 523 9.35 30.98 6.65
C LEU A 523 8.91 32.40 6.33
N THR A 524 9.27 32.89 5.14
CA THR A 524 8.95 34.27 4.75
C THR A 524 7.49 34.44 4.39
N SER A 525 6.77 33.37 4.04
CA SER A 525 5.36 33.35 3.67
C SER A 525 4.40 33.42 4.85
N VAL A 526 4.87 33.10 6.06
CA VAL A 526 4.06 32.98 7.28
C VAL A 526 4.33 34.17 8.20
N SER A 527 3.28 34.92 8.55
CA SER A 527 3.39 36.13 9.36
C SER A 527 3.51 35.85 10.86
N ARG A 528 2.99 34.71 11.33
CA ARG A 528 3.02 34.35 12.75
C ARG A 528 3.02 32.84 12.97
N ILE A 529 3.86 32.40 13.89
CA ILE A 529 3.89 31.04 14.41
C ILE A 529 3.40 31.06 15.86
N CYS A 530 2.34 30.31 16.13
CA CYS A 530 1.76 30.12 17.46
C CYS A 530 2.06 28.69 17.96
N TYR A 531 2.84 28.53 19.02
CA TYR A 531 3.06 27.22 19.61
C TYR A 531 1.79 26.72 20.30
N ALA A 532 1.26 25.58 19.86
CA ALA A 532 0.13 24.93 20.52
C ALA A 532 0.57 24.30 21.85
N VAL A 533 0.23 24.97 22.96
CA VAL A 533 0.76 24.68 24.32
C VAL A 533 0.46 23.25 24.78
N LYS A 534 -0.70 22.72 24.39
CA LYS A 534 -1.13 21.33 24.61
C LYS A 534 -0.10 20.27 24.19
N ALA A 535 0.83 20.59 23.27
CA ALA A 535 1.89 19.66 22.88
C ALA A 535 2.87 19.36 24.01
N ASN A 536 3.32 20.39 24.73
CA ASN A 536 4.11 20.32 25.97
C ASN A 536 4.12 21.70 26.64
N ALA A 537 3.56 21.80 27.84
CA ALA A 537 3.41 23.05 28.59
C ALA A 537 4.51 23.28 29.65
N HIS A 538 5.67 22.62 29.51
CA HIS A 538 6.78 22.77 30.46
C HIS A 538 7.32 24.22 30.45
N PRO A 539 7.48 24.89 31.62
CA PRO A 539 7.86 26.31 31.69
C PRO A 539 9.15 26.67 30.94
N ASP A 540 10.15 25.78 30.96
CA ASP A 540 11.43 26.03 30.26
C ASP A 540 11.29 25.98 28.73
N ILE A 541 10.41 25.13 28.20
CA ILE A 541 10.08 25.09 26.77
C ILE A 541 9.37 26.38 26.38
N LEU A 542 8.39 26.82 27.18
CA LEU A 542 7.66 28.07 26.94
C LEU A 542 8.61 29.28 26.95
N ARG A 543 9.52 29.36 27.93
CA ARG A 543 10.56 30.41 27.97
C ARG A 543 11.48 30.35 26.76
N CYS A 544 11.88 29.15 26.33
CA CYS A 544 12.74 28.96 25.15
C CYS A 544 12.06 29.44 23.86
N LEU A 545 10.80 29.05 23.63
CA LEU A 545 10.04 29.43 22.44
C LEU A 545 9.67 30.92 22.43
N ALA A 546 9.35 31.50 23.58
CA ALA A 546 9.11 32.93 23.70
C ALA A 546 10.37 33.75 23.39
N ALA A 547 11.53 33.32 23.91
CA ALA A 547 12.82 33.95 23.62
C ALA A 547 13.21 33.83 22.14
N ALA A 548 12.82 32.74 21.46
CA ALA A 548 13.01 32.58 20.03
C ALA A 548 12.09 33.49 19.20
N GLY A 549 10.98 33.99 19.78
CA GLY A 549 10.06 34.91 19.12
C GLY A 549 8.69 34.33 18.77
N LEU A 550 8.32 33.14 19.24
CA LEU A 550 7.02 32.52 18.94
C LEU A 550 5.88 33.06 19.80
N SER A 551 4.68 33.12 19.23
CA SER A 551 3.43 33.34 19.95
C SER A 551 2.89 32.00 20.50
N PHE A 552 1.79 32.01 21.26
CA PHE A 552 1.23 30.80 21.87
C PHE A 552 -0.25 30.66 21.57
N GLU A 553 -0.66 29.45 21.18
CA GLU A 553 -2.05 29.03 21.13
C GLU A 553 -2.39 28.22 22.38
N CYS A 554 -3.47 28.60 23.04
CA CYS A 554 -3.95 27.99 24.28
C CYS A 554 -5.39 27.51 24.07
N VAL A 555 -5.70 26.28 24.46
CA VAL A 555 -7.05 25.70 24.38
C VAL A 555 -7.82 25.74 25.70
N SER A 556 -7.17 26.12 26.80
CA SER A 556 -7.81 26.25 28.13
C SER A 556 -7.26 27.46 28.93
N PRO A 557 -8.02 27.98 29.91
CA PRO A 557 -7.54 29.01 30.83
C PRO A 557 -6.30 28.58 31.62
N GLY A 558 -6.17 27.27 31.88
CA GLY A 558 -4.99 26.70 32.52
C GLY A 558 -3.72 26.88 31.68
N GLU A 559 -3.81 26.71 30.36
CA GLU A 559 -2.69 26.96 29.44
C GLU A 559 -2.35 28.45 29.36
N VAL A 560 -3.37 29.33 29.29
CA VAL A 560 -3.15 30.80 29.36
C VAL A 560 -2.40 31.18 30.63
N THR A 561 -2.85 30.66 31.78
CA THR A 561 -2.21 30.91 33.08
C THR A 561 -0.77 30.41 33.08
N ARG A 562 -0.53 29.17 32.61
CA ARG A 562 0.80 28.58 32.54
C ARG A 562 1.77 29.39 31.69
N VAL A 563 1.33 29.90 30.53
CA VAL A 563 2.19 30.76 29.69
C VAL A 563 2.49 32.08 30.39
N ARG A 564 1.49 32.69 31.04
CA ARG A 564 1.66 33.95 31.78
C ARG A 564 2.60 33.80 32.99
N GLU A 565 2.57 32.68 33.68
CA GLU A 565 3.49 32.38 34.78
C GLU A 565 4.91 32.14 34.27
N ALA A 566 5.05 31.37 33.19
CA ALA A 566 6.36 31.05 32.61
C ALA A 566 7.02 32.27 31.95
N VAL A 567 6.22 33.14 31.32
CA VAL A 567 6.69 34.31 30.55
C VAL A 567 5.86 35.56 30.88
N PRO A 568 6.03 36.18 32.08
CA PRO A 568 5.18 37.29 32.52
C PRO A 568 5.21 38.54 31.64
N ALA A 569 6.31 38.74 30.90
CA ALA A 569 6.50 39.89 30.02
C ALA A 569 5.89 39.70 28.61
N LEU A 570 5.28 38.54 28.32
CA LEU A 570 4.69 38.28 27.01
C LEU A 570 3.45 39.17 26.79
N ALA A 571 3.43 39.91 25.68
CA ALA A 571 2.28 40.71 25.29
C ALA A 571 1.03 39.83 25.07
N ARG A 572 -0.13 40.26 25.58
CA ARG A 572 -1.42 39.54 25.43
C ARG A 572 -1.79 39.24 23.98
N SER A 573 -1.43 40.13 23.05
CA SER A 573 -1.64 39.97 21.61
C SER A 573 -0.83 38.84 20.97
N ARG A 574 0.10 38.23 21.71
CA ARG A 574 0.87 37.03 21.32
C ARG A 574 0.30 35.75 21.91
N LEU A 575 -0.82 35.83 22.61
CA LEU A 575 -1.65 34.69 22.97
C LEU A 575 -2.81 34.59 21.99
N LEU A 576 -3.25 33.37 21.70
CA LEU A 576 -4.48 33.07 20.98
C LEU A 576 -5.22 32.00 21.76
N PHE A 577 -6.44 32.30 22.19
CA PHE A 577 -7.29 31.37 22.93
C PHE A 577 -8.27 30.70 21.97
N THR A 578 -8.15 29.38 21.80
CA THR A 578 -8.95 28.58 20.84
C THR A 578 -9.66 27.45 21.59
N PRO A 579 -10.66 27.76 22.44
CA PRO A 579 -11.42 26.75 23.16
C PRO A 579 -12.30 25.92 22.23
N ASN A 580 -12.61 24.68 22.63
CA ASN A 580 -13.66 23.88 21.98
C ASN A 580 -14.66 23.37 23.02
N PHE A 581 -15.97 23.57 22.78
CA PHE A 581 -17.06 23.20 23.69
C PHE A 581 -16.84 23.72 25.14
N ALA A 582 -16.15 24.85 25.30
CA ALA A 582 -15.87 25.44 26.61
C ALA A 582 -17.10 26.12 27.21
N PRO A 583 -17.22 26.18 28.55
CA PRO A 583 -18.28 26.93 29.21
C PRO A 583 -18.10 28.45 29.03
N ARG A 584 -19.21 29.18 29.11
CA ARG A 584 -19.26 30.66 28.99
C ARG A 584 -18.19 31.38 29.82
N SER A 585 -17.92 30.89 31.03
CA SER A 585 -16.93 31.48 31.94
C SER A 585 -15.51 31.54 31.37
N GLU A 586 -15.12 30.61 30.48
CA GLU A 586 -13.81 30.64 29.83
C GLU A 586 -13.70 31.75 28.77
N TYR A 587 -14.79 31.99 28.03
CA TYR A 587 -14.90 33.10 27.09
C TYR A 587 -14.84 34.44 27.83
N GLU A 588 -15.56 34.58 28.93
CA GLU A 588 -15.53 35.78 29.79
C GLU A 588 -14.12 36.05 30.33
N LEU A 589 -13.41 35.00 30.74
CA LEU A 589 -12.03 35.11 31.22
C LEU A 589 -11.08 35.60 30.13
N ALA A 590 -11.14 35.02 28.93
CA ALA A 590 -10.29 35.43 27.82
C ALA A 590 -10.56 36.88 27.38
N LEU A 591 -11.83 37.28 27.32
CA LEU A 591 -12.23 38.64 26.97
C LEU A 591 -11.83 39.66 28.03
N ARG A 592 -11.98 39.32 29.32
CA ARG A 592 -11.54 40.17 30.45
C ARG A 592 -10.02 40.36 30.44
N ASP A 593 -9.29 39.30 30.14
CA ASP A 593 -7.83 39.32 30.10
C ASP A 593 -7.29 39.85 28.75
N GLU A 594 -8.17 40.32 27.85
CA GLU A 594 -7.88 40.89 26.53
C GLU A 594 -7.03 39.96 25.65
N VAL A 595 -7.25 38.66 25.76
CA VAL A 595 -6.61 37.63 24.93
C VAL A 595 -7.43 37.45 23.64
N PRO A 596 -6.80 37.54 22.44
CA PRO A 596 -7.45 37.18 21.18
C PRO A 596 -8.12 35.81 21.26
N LEU A 597 -9.36 35.73 20.80
CA LEU A 597 -10.22 34.57 20.98
C LEU A 597 -10.73 34.04 19.63
N THR A 598 -10.71 32.71 19.49
CA THR A 598 -11.36 31.98 18.41
C THR A 598 -12.67 31.36 18.91
N VAL A 599 -13.77 31.61 18.20
CA VAL A 599 -15.04 30.92 18.41
C VAL A 599 -15.07 29.67 17.54
N ASP A 600 -15.32 28.51 18.15
CA ASP A 600 -15.27 27.20 17.47
C ASP A 600 -16.62 26.78 16.88
N ASN A 601 -17.75 27.29 17.40
CA ASN A 601 -19.10 26.96 16.92
C ASN A 601 -20.10 28.11 17.09
N LEU A 602 -21.29 27.99 16.47
CA LEU A 602 -22.32 29.04 16.49
C LEU A 602 -22.97 29.27 17.85
N HIS A 603 -22.92 28.31 18.78
CA HIS A 603 -23.64 28.37 20.05
C HIS A 603 -23.24 29.61 20.86
N ALA A 604 -21.93 29.91 20.95
CA ALA A 604 -21.45 31.06 21.71
C ALA A 604 -22.02 32.39 21.17
N LEU A 605 -22.05 32.57 19.84
CA LEU A 605 -22.58 33.79 19.21
C LEU A 605 -24.10 33.92 19.36
N ARG A 606 -24.82 32.79 19.36
CA ARG A 606 -26.29 32.76 19.49
C ARG A 606 -26.77 33.00 20.91
N GLU A 607 -26.20 32.28 21.86
CA GLU A 607 -26.69 32.27 23.23
C GLU A 607 -26.07 33.38 24.08
N TRP A 608 -24.85 33.81 23.75
CA TRP A 608 -24.10 34.80 24.51
C TRP A 608 -23.68 36.05 23.68
N PRO A 609 -24.55 36.62 22.84
CA PRO A 609 -24.19 37.69 21.90
C PRO A 609 -23.61 38.92 22.59
N GLU A 610 -24.10 39.24 23.79
CA GLU A 610 -23.65 40.37 24.61
C GLU A 610 -22.17 40.32 24.97
N LEU A 611 -21.55 39.13 25.07
CA LEU A 611 -20.11 39.00 25.35
C LEU A 611 -19.25 39.55 24.21
N PHE A 612 -19.75 39.45 22.97
CA PHE A 612 -18.96 39.70 21.77
C PHE A 612 -19.21 41.07 21.15
N ARG A 613 -20.12 41.88 21.72
CA ARG A 613 -20.46 43.21 21.20
C ARG A 613 -19.23 44.12 21.12
N GLY A 614 -18.91 44.58 19.92
CA GLY A 614 -17.76 45.43 19.63
C GLY A 614 -16.41 44.73 19.75
N ARG A 615 -16.38 43.41 19.95
CA ARG A 615 -15.14 42.63 20.10
C ARG A 615 -14.66 42.10 18.76
N ALA A 616 -13.35 42.05 18.59
CA ALA A 616 -12.71 41.37 17.48
C ALA A 616 -12.50 39.89 17.83
N LEU A 617 -12.88 38.99 16.92
CA LEU A 617 -12.76 37.55 17.13
C LEU A 617 -12.31 36.80 15.88
N PHE A 618 -11.74 35.63 16.12
CA PHE A 618 -11.49 34.62 15.10
C PHE A 618 -12.66 33.64 15.06
N VAL A 619 -12.92 33.02 13.90
CA VAL A 619 -13.86 31.91 13.79
C VAL A 619 -13.15 30.71 13.22
N ARG A 620 -13.35 29.54 13.83
CA ARG A 620 -12.87 28.29 13.27
C ARG A 620 -13.88 27.75 12.26
N ILE A 621 -13.39 27.39 11.08
CA ILE A 621 -14.16 26.81 9.98
C ILE A 621 -13.80 25.33 9.85
N ASP A 622 -14.82 24.48 9.76
CA ASP A 622 -14.66 23.11 9.28
C ASP A 622 -14.66 23.13 7.75
N THR A 623 -13.53 22.74 7.14
CA THR A 623 -13.35 22.70 5.68
C THR A 623 -14.06 21.51 5.02
N GLY A 624 -14.72 20.64 5.80
CA GLY A 624 -15.42 19.44 5.32
C GLY A 624 -14.50 18.27 4.99
N ARG A 625 -13.17 18.44 5.10
CA ARG A 625 -12.15 17.42 4.77
C ARG A 625 -11.10 17.33 5.88
N GLY A 626 -11.19 16.31 6.72
CA GLY A 626 -10.19 15.97 7.74
C GLY A 626 -9.02 15.17 7.18
N HIS A 627 -7.80 15.55 7.53
CA HIS A 627 -6.56 14.86 7.19
C HIS A 627 -5.91 14.31 8.47
N GLY A 628 -5.26 13.14 8.39
CA GLY A 628 -4.61 12.52 9.56
C GLY A 628 -4.62 11.00 9.54
N HIS A 629 -3.60 10.40 10.18
CA HIS A 629 -3.35 8.95 10.20
C HIS A 629 -4.36 8.14 11.04
N HIS A 630 -5.22 8.80 11.84
CA HIS A 630 -6.27 8.16 12.65
C HIS A 630 -7.48 9.11 12.81
N GLN A 631 -8.69 8.56 12.92
CA GLN A 631 -9.93 9.30 13.23
C GLN A 631 -9.80 10.29 14.41
N LYS A 632 -9.08 9.92 15.49
CA LYS A 632 -8.88 10.75 16.70
C LYS A 632 -7.97 11.96 16.50
N VAL A 633 -7.28 12.08 15.36
CA VAL A 633 -6.41 13.22 15.02
C VAL A 633 -6.89 14.00 13.80
N ARG A 634 -8.06 13.65 13.25
CA ARG A 634 -8.76 14.40 12.19
C ARG A 634 -9.70 15.40 12.85
N THR A 635 -9.68 16.65 12.40
CA THR A 635 -10.44 17.74 13.04
C THR A 635 -11.30 18.54 12.07
N ALA A 636 -11.68 17.94 10.94
CA ALA A 636 -12.60 18.46 9.93
C ALA A 636 -13.41 17.30 9.31
N GLY A 637 -14.63 17.56 8.81
CA GLY A 637 -15.56 16.57 8.25
C GLY A 637 -16.79 16.29 9.13
N THR A 638 -17.75 15.52 8.62
CA THR A 638 -19.08 15.30 9.23
C THR A 638 -19.07 14.73 10.66
N LEU A 639 -18.03 13.98 11.04
CA LEU A 639 -17.84 13.47 12.41
C LEU A 639 -16.94 14.36 13.29
N SER A 640 -16.48 15.50 12.77
CA SER A 640 -15.68 16.47 13.51
C SER A 640 -16.56 17.31 14.43
N LYS A 641 -16.18 17.37 15.70
CA LYS A 641 -16.80 18.29 16.68
C LYS A 641 -16.22 19.71 16.65
N PHE A 642 -15.48 20.06 15.60
CA PHE A 642 -14.66 21.26 15.58
C PHE A 642 -15.02 22.17 14.40
N GLY A 643 -15.16 23.46 14.68
CA GLY A 643 -15.37 24.48 13.65
C GLY A 643 -16.82 24.56 13.16
N VAL A 644 -17.17 25.71 12.59
CA VAL A 644 -18.44 25.94 11.91
C VAL A 644 -18.38 25.32 10.51
N PRO A 645 -19.32 24.44 10.12
CA PRO A 645 -19.31 23.81 8.81
C PRO A 645 -19.62 24.81 7.69
N LEU A 646 -19.08 24.54 6.50
CA LEU A 646 -19.30 25.39 5.31
C LEU A 646 -20.78 25.58 4.95
N ALA A 647 -21.65 24.63 5.32
CA ALA A 647 -23.08 24.73 5.10
C ALA A 647 -23.78 25.76 6.00
N GLU A 648 -23.17 26.12 7.15
CA GLU A 648 -23.75 27.03 8.15
C GLU A 648 -23.20 28.46 8.05
N LEU A 649 -22.51 28.82 6.95
CA LEU A 649 -21.87 30.14 6.82
C LEU A 649 -22.88 31.30 6.82
N ASP A 650 -24.10 31.11 6.29
CA ASP A 650 -25.17 32.12 6.33
C ASP A 650 -25.63 32.40 7.76
N GLU A 651 -25.71 31.33 8.55
CA GLU A 651 -26.07 31.40 9.96
C GLU A 651 -24.96 32.04 10.79
N LEU A 652 -23.69 31.74 10.46
CA LEU A 652 -22.52 32.38 11.07
C LEU A 652 -22.51 33.88 10.85
N GLU A 653 -22.70 34.32 9.61
CA GLU A 653 -22.72 35.74 9.24
C GLU A 653 -23.84 36.47 9.99
N SER A 654 -25.04 35.89 10.01
CA SER A 654 -26.19 36.42 10.72
C SER A 654 -25.96 36.50 12.24
N ALA A 655 -25.40 35.45 12.84
CA ALA A 655 -25.14 35.41 14.29
C ALA A 655 -24.03 36.39 14.71
N ALA A 656 -22.95 36.49 13.93
CA ALA A 656 -21.87 37.45 14.18
C ALA A 656 -22.36 38.89 14.10
N ALA A 657 -23.19 39.21 13.09
CA ALA A 657 -23.81 40.53 12.93
C ALA A 657 -24.76 40.85 14.10
N ALA A 658 -25.62 39.90 14.49
CA ALA A 658 -26.54 40.06 15.62
C ALA A 658 -25.82 40.26 16.96
N ALA A 659 -24.68 39.58 17.16
CA ALA A 659 -23.83 39.77 18.33
C ALA A 659 -23.07 41.11 18.32
N GLY A 660 -23.06 41.83 17.19
CA GLY A 660 -22.23 43.02 17.00
C GLY A 660 -20.73 42.72 17.06
N ALA A 661 -20.35 41.49 16.69
CA ALA A 661 -18.98 41.01 16.76
C ALA A 661 -18.25 41.22 15.42
N ARG A 662 -16.95 41.53 15.49
CA ARG A 662 -16.12 41.80 14.31
C ARG A 662 -15.23 40.59 14.02
N VAL A 663 -15.54 39.83 12.98
CA VAL A 663 -14.71 38.70 12.56
C VAL A 663 -13.47 39.23 11.86
N VAL A 664 -12.29 39.09 12.48
CA VAL A 664 -11.01 39.63 11.99
C VAL A 664 -10.05 38.55 11.49
N GLY A 665 -10.34 37.28 11.78
CA GLY A 665 -9.53 36.15 11.34
C GLY A 665 -10.34 34.87 11.21
N LEU A 666 -9.87 33.98 10.35
CA LEU A 666 -10.45 32.65 10.19
C LEU A 666 -9.41 31.58 10.48
N HIS A 667 -9.82 30.51 11.13
CA HIS A 667 -8.97 29.40 11.52
C HIS A 667 -9.47 28.10 10.88
N ALA A 668 -8.57 27.31 10.30
CA ALA A 668 -8.85 25.92 9.94
C ALA A 668 -7.78 25.03 10.55
N HIS A 669 -8.18 23.84 10.99
CA HIS A 669 -7.25 22.80 11.38
C HIS A 669 -7.73 21.49 10.78
N THR A 670 -6.99 20.95 9.82
CA THR A 670 -7.36 19.73 9.10
C THR A 670 -6.95 18.45 9.85
N GLY A 671 -5.98 18.54 10.78
CA GLY A 671 -5.55 17.46 11.67
C GLY A 671 -4.06 17.50 12.01
N SER A 672 -3.45 16.35 12.35
CA SER A 672 -2.04 16.27 12.77
C SER A 672 -1.19 15.24 12.00
N GLY A 673 0.05 15.60 11.67
CA GLY A 673 1.08 14.68 11.18
C GLY A 673 1.20 14.58 9.65
N HIS A 674 0.84 15.63 8.92
CA HIS A 674 0.83 15.64 7.45
C HIS A 674 2.19 15.97 6.86
N PHE A 675 2.49 15.36 5.72
CA PHE A 675 3.67 15.65 4.92
C PHE A 675 3.30 16.24 3.55
N GLU A 676 2.01 16.36 3.28
CA GLU A 676 1.48 16.85 2.01
C GLU A 676 1.28 18.37 2.06
N ILE A 677 2.16 19.10 1.40
CA ILE A 677 2.15 20.57 1.35
C ILE A 677 0.82 21.12 0.81
N GLY A 678 0.18 20.39 -0.11
CA GLY A 678 -1.10 20.78 -0.72
C GLY A 678 -2.22 21.06 0.29
N ALA A 679 -2.23 20.36 1.43
CA ALA A 679 -3.29 20.50 2.44
C ALA A 679 -3.37 21.92 3.03
N TRP A 680 -2.23 22.58 3.29
CA TRP A 680 -2.21 23.95 3.81
C TRP A 680 -2.62 24.97 2.74
N VAL A 681 -2.29 24.72 1.47
CA VAL A 681 -2.71 25.58 0.35
C VAL A 681 -4.21 25.47 0.12
N GLU A 682 -4.77 24.26 0.18
CA GLU A 682 -6.22 24.02 0.09
C GLU A 682 -6.95 24.71 1.24
N ALA A 683 -6.50 24.53 2.49
CA ALA A 683 -7.07 25.19 3.66
C ALA A 683 -7.04 26.73 3.51
N ALA A 684 -5.92 27.29 3.05
CA ALA A 684 -5.81 28.73 2.78
C ALA A 684 -6.81 29.19 1.71
N GLY A 685 -6.99 28.41 0.64
CA GLY A 685 -7.98 28.67 -0.41
C GLY A 685 -9.42 28.68 0.11
N VAL A 686 -9.80 27.68 0.90
CA VAL A 686 -11.14 27.61 1.53
C VAL A 686 -11.37 28.81 2.44
N LEU A 687 -10.43 29.10 3.34
CA LEU A 687 -10.56 30.24 4.26
C LEU A 687 -10.61 31.58 3.52
N ALA A 688 -9.84 31.76 2.44
CA ALA A 688 -9.91 32.96 1.60
C ALA A 688 -11.27 33.11 0.91
N GLY A 689 -11.90 32.01 0.49
CA GLY A 689 -13.27 32.01 -0.01
C GLY A 689 -14.28 32.46 1.05
N VAL A 690 -14.20 31.90 2.26
CA VAL A 690 -15.07 32.29 3.39
C VAL A 690 -14.84 33.74 3.82
N ALA A 691 -13.58 34.21 3.78
CA ALA A 691 -13.22 35.58 4.12
C ALA A 691 -13.85 36.65 3.20
N GLN A 692 -14.47 36.28 2.07
CA GLN A 692 -15.24 37.23 1.25
C GLN A 692 -16.53 37.68 1.93
N ARG A 693 -17.04 36.91 2.90
CA ARG A 693 -18.25 37.23 3.67
C ARG A 693 -18.01 38.19 4.84
N PHE A 694 -16.75 38.38 5.23
CA PHE A 694 -16.38 39.20 6.40
C PHE A 694 -15.37 40.26 5.99
N ALA A 695 -15.80 41.53 5.97
CA ALA A 695 -15.00 42.64 5.43
C ALA A 695 -13.69 42.89 6.20
N GLU A 696 -13.64 42.55 7.49
CA GLU A 696 -12.49 42.82 8.36
C GLU A 696 -11.50 41.65 8.50
N VAL A 697 -11.73 40.52 7.81
CA VAL A 697 -10.82 39.38 7.89
C VAL A 697 -9.50 39.70 7.21
N GLY A 698 -8.45 39.84 8.03
CA GLY A 698 -7.07 40.05 7.59
C GLY A 698 -6.16 38.85 7.85
N VAL A 699 -6.60 37.87 8.65
CA VAL A 699 -5.76 36.74 9.07
C VAL A 699 -6.39 35.41 8.68
N LEU A 700 -5.60 34.55 8.01
CA LEU A 700 -5.92 33.15 7.77
C LEU A 700 -4.96 32.29 8.59
N ASN A 701 -5.50 31.69 9.66
CA ASN A 701 -4.79 30.76 10.50
C ASN A 701 -5.00 29.33 9.96
N LEU A 702 -3.95 28.75 9.39
CA LEU A 702 -4.01 27.44 8.74
C LEU A 702 -3.83 26.29 9.73
N GLY A 703 -3.78 26.60 11.03
CA GLY A 703 -3.60 25.64 12.10
C GLY A 703 -2.24 24.97 12.07
N GLY A 704 -2.13 23.84 12.75
CA GLY A 704 -0.88 23.08 12.86
C GLY A 704 -0.77 21.89 11.92
N GLY A 705 -0.27 20.79 12.50
CA GLY A 705 -0.27 19.47 11.86
C GLY A 705 0.95 19.14 11.01
N LEU A 706 2.00 19.96 11.05
CA LEU A 706 3.26 19.67 10.36
C LEU A 706 3.84 18.33 10.82
N GLY A 707 4.15 17.46 9.86
CA GLY A 707 4.66 16.12 10.08
C GLY A 707 6.06 16.10 10.70
N VAL A 708 6.22 15.26 11.74
CA VAL A 708 7.52 14.88 12.28
C VAL A 708 7.75 13.42 11.94
N PRO A 709 8.84 13.05 11.26
CA PRO A 709 9.04 11.68 10.84
C PRO A 709 9.46 10.82 12.01
N GLU A 710 8.52 9.98 12.45
CA GLU A 710 8.71 9.07 13.58
C GLU A 710 9.65 7.93 13.21
N ARG A 711 9.61 7.45 11.96
CA ARG A 711 10.50 6.40 11.46
C ARG A 711 11.78 6.98 10.83
N PRO A 712 12.94 6.29 10.92
CA PRO A 712 14.21 6.76 10.37
C PRO A 712 14.22 6.96 8.84
N ASP A 713 13.47 6.13 8.12
CA ASP A 713 13.38 6.09 6.66
C ASP A 713 12.45 7.15 6.05
N ARG A 714 11.55 7.73 6.87
CA ARG A 714 10.67 8.80 6.41
C ARG A 714 11.44 10.12 6.34
N PRO A 715 11.43 10.82 5.18
CA PRO A 715 12.07 12.12 5.06
C PRO A 715 11.36 13.19 5.90
N PRO A 716 12.08 14.23 6.36
CA PRO A 716 11.47 15.40 6.99
C PRO A 716 10.57 16.17 6.02
N LEU A 717 9.60 16.90 6.57
CA LEU A 717 8.81 17.84 5.79
C LEU A 717 9.72 18.93 5.19
N ASP A 718 9.59 19.17 3.90
CA ASP A 718 10.31 20.24 3.20
C ASP A 718 9.68 21.60 3.50
N LEU A 719 10.24 22.29 4.50
CA LEU A 719 9.82 23.64 4.89
C LEU A 719 10.05 24.68 3.79
N SER A 720 11.07 24.50 2.93
CA SER A 720 11.34 25.42 1.83
C SER A 720 10.26 25.31 0.75
N ALA A 721 9.84 24.09 0.44
CA ALA A 721 8.74 23.85 -0.50
C ALA A 721 7.40 24.34 0.07
N LEU A 722 7.17 24.17 1.38
CA LEU A 722 6.00 24.75 2.06
C LEU A 722 6.00 26.29 1.96
N ASP A 723 7.14 26.93 2.25
CA ASP A 723 7.27 28.40 2.16
C ASP A 723 6.99 28.90 0.75
N ALA A 724 7.55 28.23 -0.27
CA ALA A 724 7.33 28.59 -1.66
C ALA A 724 5.86 28.45 -2.07
N ALA A 725 5.18 27.40 -1.61
CA ALA A 725 3.77 27.16 -1.91
C ALA A 725 2.85 28.20 -1.28
N LEU A 726 3.02 28.45 0.02
CA LEU A 726 2.27 29.49 0.73
C LEU A 726 2.64 30.91 0.24
N GLY A 727 3.89 31.12 -0.18
CA GLY A 727 4.35 32.36 -0.79
C GLY A 727 3.62 32.70 -2.09
N ARG A 728 3.38 31.70 -2.96
CA ARG A 728 2.55 31.86 -4.16
C ARG A 728 1.10 32.23 -3.80
N PHE A 729 0.54 31.56 -2.80
CA PHE A 729 -0.81 31.89 -2.32
C PHE A 729 -0.90 33.34 -1.82
N ARG A 730 0.07 33.78 -1.02
CA ARG A 730 0.13 35.15 -0.47
C ARG A 730 0.35 36.19 -1.55
N ALA A 731 1.13 35.89 -2.58
CA ALA A 731 1.29 36.79 -3.74
C ALA A 731 -0.04 37.01 -4.49
N ALA A 732 -0.87 35.98 -4.58
CA ALA A 732 -2.22 36.08 -5.16
C ALA A 732 -3.23 36.76 -4.22
N HIS A 733 -3.02 36.68 -2.90
CA HIS A 733 -3.92 37.24 -1.89
C HIS A 733 -3.16 38.14 -0.88
N PRO A 734 -2.63 39.30 -1.30
CA PRO A 734 -1.72 40.12 -0.49
C PRO A 734 -2.38 40.75 0.74
N ARG A 735 -3.72 40.73 0.81
CA ARG A 735 -4.49 41.27 1.94
C ARG A 735 -4.42 40.40 3.19
N PHE A 736 -4.02 39.13 3.07
CA PHE A 736 -4.06 38.16 4.16
C PHE A 736 -2.69 37.90 4.77
N GLU A 737 -2.63 37.94 6.10
CA GLU A 737 -1.58 37.30 6.87
C GLU A 737 -1.86 35.80 7.01
N LEU A 738 -0.80 35.00 6.93
CA LEU A 738 -0.87 33.56 7.16
C LEU A 738 -0.29 33.22 8.52
N TRP A 739 -1.04 32.51 9.35
CA TRP A 739 -0.59 32.03 10.66
C TRP A 739 -0.56 30.50 10.69
N LEU A 740 0.36 29.92 11.46
CA LEU A 740 0.46 28.48 11.71
C LEU A 740 0.51 28.16 13.20
N GLU A 741 -0.01 26.99 13.58
CA GLU A 741 -0.05 26.51 14.96
C GLU A 741 0.74 25.20 15.19
N PRO A 742 2.04 25.12 14.87
CA PRO A 742 2.83 23.92 15.13
C PRO A 742 2.96 23.67 16.63
N GLY A 743 2.40 22.56 17.13
CA GLY A 743 2.73 22.03 18.45
C GLY A 743 3.79 20.94 18.34
N ARG A 744 3.35 19.77 17.84
CA ARG A 744 4.18 18.56 17.73
C ARG A 744 5.50 18.78 17.00
N PHE A 745 5.51 19.56 15.91
CA PHE A 745 6.71 19.82 15.12
C PHE A 745 7.86 20.43 15.94
N LEU A 746 7.54 21.33 16.87
CA LEU A 746 8.54 22.06 17.64
C LEU A 746 9.21 21.24 18.73
N VAL A 747 8.52 20.25 19.29
CA VAL A 747 8.97 19.57 20.52
C VAL A 747 9.12 18.06 20.39
N ALA A 748 8.49 17.40 19.40
CA ALA A 748 8.47 15.94 19.36
C ALA A 748 9.87 15.33 19.26
N SER A 749 10.67 15.73 18.26
CA SER A 749 12.03 15.23 18.03
C SER A 749 13.04 15.71 19.08
N ALA A 750 12.71 16.79 19.81
CA ALA A 750 13.54 17.30 20.89
C ALA A 750 13.46 16.47 22.17
N GLY A 751 12.41 15.66 22.34
CA GLY A 751 12.19 14.86 23.55
C GLY A 751 12.37 13.36 23.33
N VAL A 752 12.95 12.70 24.33
CA VAL A 752 13.06 11.24 24.42
C VAL A 752 12.54 10.76 25.78
N LEU A 753 11.99 9.55 25.84
CA LEU A 753 11.68 8.86 27.09
C LEU A 753 12.75 7.80 27.35
N LEU A 754 13.45 7.92 28.48
CA LEU A 754 14.39 6.93 28.96
C LEU A 754 13.68 6.03 29.99
N ALA A 755 13.86 4.73 29.88
CA ALA A 755 13.31 3.78 30.84
C ALA A 755 14.25 2.59 31.06
N ARG A 756 14.48 2.24 32.33
CA ARG A 756 15.29 1.08 32.70
C ARG A 756 14.53 -0.21 32.42
N VAL A 757 15.21 -1.20 31.84
CA VAL A 757 14.72 -2.57 31.71
C VAL A 757 14.62 -3.18 33.10
N THR A 758 13.42 -3.61 33.47
CA THR A 758 13.14 -4.23 34.77
C THR A 758 13.12 -5.74 34.67
N GLN A 759 12.53 -6.31 33.60
CA GLN A 759 12.33 -7.75 33.48
C GLN A 759 12.33 -8.18 32.01
N LEU A 760 12.71 -9.44 31.77
CA LEU A 760 12.64 -10.09 30.46
C LEU A 760 11.74 -11.32 30.58
N LYS A 761 10.85 -11.54 29.60
CA LYS A 761 9.93 -12.69 29.62
C LYS A 761 9.79 -13.29 28.23
N GLY A 762 9.91 -14.62 28.12
CA GLY A 762 9.56 -15.37 26.92
C GLY A 762 8.17 -15.99 27.04
N LYS A 763 7.41 -16.03 25.95
CA LYS A 763 6.15 -16.81 25.83
C LYS A 763 6.05 -17.39 24.42
N GLY A 764 6.48 -18.64 24.27
CA GLY A 764 6.68 -19.23 22.94
C GLY A 764 7.77 -18.44 22.19
N GLU A 765 7.46 -18.01 20.97
CA GLU A 765 8.36 -17.22 20.12
C GLU A 765 8.39 -15.71 20.47
N LEU A 766 7.48 -15.25 21.33
CA LEU A 766 7.42 -13.86 21.75
C LEU A 766 8.40 -13.57 22.88
N HIS A 767 9.19 -12.51 22.71
CA HIS A 767 10.07 -11.97 23.75
C HIS A 767 9.56 -10.60 24.22
N TYR A 768 9.41 -10.45 25.52
CA TYR A 768 9.01 -9.21 26.17
C TYR A 768 10.18 -8.57 26.90
N VAL A 769 10.33 -7.26 26.73
CA VAL A 769 11.24 -6.41 27.50
C VAL A 769 10.38 -5.47 28.33
N GLY A 770 10.23 -5.78 29.61
CA GLY A 770 9.54 -4.93 30.57
C GLY A 770 10.43 -3.76 30.97
N VAL A 771 9.88 -2.55 30.96
CA VAL A 771 10.57 -1.32 31.38
C VAL A 771 9.88 -0.65 32.57
N ALA A 772 10.59 0.28 33.21
CA ALA A 772 10.17 0.91 34.47
C ALA A 772 8.94 1.83 34.36
N THR A 773 8.49 2.17 33.15
CA THR A 773 7.32 3.01 32.91
C THR A 773 6.60 2.57 31.64
N GLY A 774 5.35 3.01 31.45
CA GLY A 774 4.50 2.53 30.38
C GLY A 774 3.59 3.62 29.82
N MET A 775 2.38 3.20 29.44
CA MET A 775 1.31 4.05 28.94
C MET A 775 0.95 5.20 29.90
N ASN A 776 1.24 5.05 31.20
CA ASN A 776 1.06 6.13 32.18
C ASN A 776 1.99 7.32 31.92
N SER A 777 3.18 7.09 31.35
CA SER A 777 4.09 8.15 30.91
C SER A 777 3.94 8.49 29.44
N LEU A 778 3.73 7.50 28.58
CA LEU A 778 3.60 7.67 27.13
C LEU A 778 2.39 6.89 26.61
N ILE A 779 1.21 7.52 26.67
CA ILE A 779 -0.06 6.88 26.30
C ILE A 779 -0.24 6.72 24.78
N ARG A 780 0.55 7.43 23.96
CA ARG A 780 0.33 7.52 22.50
C ARG A 780 0.31 6.17 21.77
N PRO A 781 1.21 5.21 22.04
CA PRO A 781 1.14 3.88 21.43
C PRO A 781 -0.19 3.18 21.73
N ALA A 782 -0.68 3.27 22.97
CA ALA A 782 -1.94 2.66 23.37
C ALA A 782 -3.17 3.40 22.81
N LEU A 783 -3.13 4.74 22.75
CA LEU A 783 -4.29 5.55 22.38
C LEU A 783 -4.46 5.70 20.86
N TYR A 784 -3.34 5.80 20.14
CA TYR A 784 -3.29 6.13 18.71
C TYR A 784 -2.63 5.05 17.85
N GLY A 785 -2.02 4.02 18.45
CA GLY A 785 -1.11 3.13 17.72
C GLY A 785 0.19 3.83 17.28
N ALA A 786 0.55 4.96 17.93
CA ALA A 786 1.68 5.78 17.51
C ALA A 786 3.00 5.00 17.53
N TRP A 787 3.77 5.10 16.46
CA TRP A 787 5.06 4.45 16.35
C TRP A 787 6.16 5.36 16.91
N HIS A 788 7.03 4.80 17.73
CA HIS A 788 8.25 5.46 18.18
C HIS A 788 9.45 4.56 17.91
N GLU A 789 10.59 5.17 17.58
CA GLU A 789 11.87 4.44 17.53
C GLU A 789 12.23 4.06 18.95
N ILE A 790 12.56 2.78 19.16
CA ILE A 790 13.01 2.28 20.45
C ILE A 790 14.38 1.66 20.24
N VAL A 791 15.37 2.15 20.97
CA VAL A 791 16.74 1.64 20.95
C VAL A 791 17.18 1.25 22.35
N ASN A 792 18.06 0.25 22.44
CA ASN A 792 18.78 0.00 23.68
C ASN A 792 19.97 0.96 23.76
N LEU A 793 19.82 2.06 24.50
CA LEU A 793 20.82 3.11 24.59
C LEU A 793 22.11 2.61 25.27
N SER A 794 22.00 1.66 26.19
CA SER A 794 23.16 1.01 26.82
C SER A 794 23.99 0.21 25.81
N ARG A 795 23.35 -0.33 24.76
CA ARG A 795 23.94 -1.27 23.79
C ARG A 795 23.79 -0.79 22.34
N LEU A 796 23.81 0.52 22.12
CA LEU A 796 23.44 1.12 20.83
C LEU A 796 24.27 0.60 19.64
N ASP A 797 25.54 0.26 19.89
CA ASP A 797 26.49 -0.18 18.86
C ASP A 797 26.54 -1.72 18.71
N GLU A 798 25.77 -2.46 19.52
CA GLU A 798 25.68 -3.92 19.40
C GLU A 798 24.71 -4.30 18.27
N PRO A 799 24.99 -5.37 17.50
CA PRO A 799 24.12 -5.80 16.42
C PRO A 799 22.73 -6.19 16.96
N ALA A 800 21.68 -5.68 16.32
CA ALA A 800 20.33 -6.06 16.63
C ALA A 800 20.09 -7.52 16.19
N GLY A 801 19.68 -8.37 17.12
CA GLY A 801 19.64 -9.82 16.89
C GLY A 801 18.35 -10.49 17.35
N ARG A 802 17.46 -9.78 18.04
CA ARG A 802 16.24 -10.38 18.60
C ARG A 802 15.04 -9.44 18.51
N LEU A 803 13.93 -9.96 18.01
CA LEU A 803 12.65 -9.25 17.97
C LEU A 803 12.00 -9.29 19.37
N CYS A 804 11.61 -8.12 19.89
CA CYS A 804 11.08 -7.98 21.23
C CYS A 804 9.86 -7.03 21.27
N THR A 805 8.87 -7.31 22.11
CA THR A 805 7.81 -6.37 22.48
C THR A 805 8.20 -5.63 23.76
N VAL A 806 8.24 -4.30 23.71
CA VAL A 806 8.58 -3.43 24.84
C VAL A 806 7.30 -3.02 25.57
N VAL A 807 7.19 -3.36 26.84
CA VAL A 807 5.98 -3.19 27.66
C VAL A 807 6.26 -2.43 28.95
N GLY A 808 5.26 -1.72 29.44
CA GLY A 808 5.34 -1.06 30.74
C GLY A 808 4.83 -1.93 31.90
N PRO A 809 4.79 -1.35 33.12
CA PRO A 809 4.37 -2.05 34.33
C PRO A 809 2.89 -1.80 34.73
N ILE A 810 2.09 -1.16 33.87
CA ILE A 810 0.66 -0.91 34.09
C ILE A 810 -0.11 -2.20 33.86
N CYS A 811 -1.09 -2.46 34.73
CA CYS A 811 -1.96 -3.63 34.66
C CYS A 811 -3.10 -3.36 33.66
N GLU A 812 -2.71 -3.14 32.41
CA GLU A 812 -3.61 -2.95 31.27
C GLU A 812 -3.00 -3.67 30.07
N SER A 813 -3.85 -4.34 29.31
CA SER A 813 -3.48 -5.05 28.08
C SER A 813 -2.84 -4.15 27.02
N GLY A 814 -3.26 -2.88 26.99
CA GLY A 814 -2.72 -1.84 26.11
C GLY A 814 -1.38 -1.24 26.56
N ASP A 815 -0.79 -1.67 27.68
CA ASP A 815 0.49 -1.12 28.16
C ASP A 815 1.71 -1.64 27.37
N VAL A 816 1.72 -1.30 26.08
CA VAL A 816 2.76 -1.66 25.14
C VAL A 816 3.32 -0.39 24.51
N LEU A 817 4.62 -0.14 24.71
CA LEU A 817 5.32 1.00 24.13
C LEU A 817 5.77 0.70 22.69
N GLY A 818 5.98 -0.57 22.36
CA GLY A 818 6.27 -0.97 21.00
C GLY A 818 6.32 -2.47 20.76
N HIS A 819 5.66 -2.91 19.71
CA HIS A 819 5.71 -4.29 19.23
C HIS A 819 6.90 -4.53 18.31
N ASP A 820 7.39 -5.77 18.28
CA ASP A 820 8.32 -6.27 17.27
C ASP A 820 9.55 -5.39 17.01
N ARG A 821 10.18 -4.93 18.09
CA ARG A 821 11.40 -4.12 18.06
C ARG A 821 12.60 -5.02 17.92
N LEU A 822 13.33 -4.88 16.81
CA LEU A 822 14.59 -5.57 16.62
C LEU A 822 15.64 -4.87 17.49
N LEU A 823 16.01 -5.51 18.58
CA LEU A 823 16.93 -4.96 19.58
C LEU A 823 18.15 -5.88 19.73
N PRO A 824 19.29 -5.34 20.20
CA PRO A 824 20.37 -6.17 20.72
C PRO A 824 19.87 -6.96 21.94
N GLN A 825 20.69 -7.90 22.44
CA GLN A 825 20.31 -8.71 23.59
C GLN A 825 20.19 -7.86 24.85
N CYS A 826 18.96 -7.39 25.15
CA CYS A 826 18.66 -6.63 26.36
C CYS A 826 18.92 -7.46 27.62
N ARG A 827 19.32 -6.76 28.69
CA ARG A 827 19.50 -7.28 30.06
C ARG A 827 18.76 -6.39 31.05
N GLU A 828 18.42 -6.95 32.21
CA GLU A 828 17.94 -6.14 33.33
C GLU A 828 18.97 -5.04 33.64
N GLY A 829 18.47 -3.84 33.91
CA GLY A 829 19.31 -2.66 34.18
C GLY A 829 19.72 -1.86 32.95
N ASP A 830 19.65 -2.42 31.73
CA ASP A 830 19.85 -1.66 30.49
C ASP A 830 18.86 -0.49 30.40
N VAL A 831 19.24 0.58 29.69
CA VAL A 831 18.38 1.74 29.45
C VAL A 831 17.85 1.68 28.03
N LEU A 832 16.52 1.60 27.89
CA LEU A 832 15.86 1.82 26.60
C LEU A 832 15.54 3.31 26.43
N LEU A 833 15.70 3.78 25.20
CA LEU A 833 15.31 5.11 24.76
C LEU A 833 14.16 4.98 23.77
N VAL A 834 13.08 5.71 24.01
CA VAL A 834 11.96 5.90 23.07
C VAL A 834 12.05 7.30 22.49
N ALA A 835 12.32 7.40 21.18
CA ALA A 835 12.57 8.67 20.51
C ALA A 835 11.28 9.39 20.11
N THR A 836 11.39 10.67 19.72
CA THR A 836 10.28 11.50 19.24
C THR A 836 9.12 11.62 20.25
N ALA A 837 9.45 11.65 21.54
CA ALA A 837 8.50 11.57 22.65
C ALA A 837 8.22 12.92 23.33
N GLY A 838 8.78 14.03 22.83
CA GLY A 838 8.65 15.35 23.47
C GLY A 838 7.28 16.02 23.34
N ALA A 839 6.41 15.52 22.46
CA ALA A 839 5.06 16.06 22.25
C ALA A 839 4.00 15.04 22.64
N TYR A 840 3.00 15.46 23.43
CA TYR A 840 1.90 14.59 23.89
C TYR A 840 2.39 13.32 24.62
N GLY A 841 3.61 13.40 25.18
CA GLY A 841 4.18 12.40 26.10
C GLY A 841 3.84 12.81 27.52
N ALA A 842 4.77 13.50 28.19
CA ALA A 842 4.59 14.03 29.55
C ALA A 842 3.28 14.84 29.73
N ALA A 843 2.88 15.62 28.73
CA ALA A 843 1.64 16.42 28.78
C ALA A 843 0.35 15.58 28.87
N MET A 844 0.38 14.31 28.45
CA MET A 844 -0.73 13.36 28.55
C MET A 844 -0.46 12.25 29.57
N ALA A 845 0.57 12.41 30.39
CA ALA A 845 0.89 11.43 31.42
C ALA A 845 -0.18 11.41 32.53
N SER A 846 -0.35 10.27 33.17
CA SER A 846 -1.35 10.07 34.22
C SER A 846 -0.78 9.26 35.39
N HIS A 847 -1.44 9.36 36.54
CA HIS A 847 -1.17 8.50 37.70
C HIS A 847 -2.07 7.25 37.68
N TYR A 848 -2.40 6.73 36.48
CA TYR A 848 -3.18 5.50 36.36
C TYR A 848 -2.46 4.34 37.08
N ASN A 849 -3.22 3.48 37.75
CA ASN A 849 -2.73 2.50 38.73
C ASN A 849 -1.89 3.10 39.89
N LEU A 850 -2.07 4.39 40.20
CA LEU A 850 -1.31 5.14 41.21
C LEU A 850 0.21 5.04 41.00
N ARG A 851 0.64 4.94 39.74
CA ARG A 851 2.04 4.90 39.36
C ARG A 851 2.48 6.25 38.84
N GLU A 852 3.54 6.77 39.45
CA GLU A 852 4.13 8.05 39.04
C GLU A 852 4.63 7.99 37.58
N PRO A 853 4.31 9.00 36.77
CA PRO A 853 4.88 9.13 35.43
C PRO A 853 6.37 9.53 35.49
N ALA A 854 7.07 9.36 34.37
CA ALA A 854 8.46 9.73 34.25
C ALA A 854 8.63 11.25 34.40
N PRO A 855 9.54 11.73 35.28
CA PRO A 855 9.78 13.15 35.45
C PRO A 855 10.47 13.76 34.22
N GLU A 856 10.19 15.03 33.94
CA GLU A 856 10.86 15.78 32.88
C GLU A 856 12.22 16.35 33.33
N VAL A 857 13.20 16.32 32.44
CA VAL A 857 14.53 16.91 32.57
C VAL A 857 14.83 17.71 31.31
N MET A 858 15.25 18.96 31.47
CA MET A 858 15.58 19.86 30.37
C MET A 858 17.09 19.96 30.21
N LEU A 859 17.59 19.87 28.98
CA LEU A 859 19.01 19.85 28.64
C LEU A 859 19.43 20.94 27.63
#